data_AF-A0A328C5X9-F1
#
_entry.id   AF-A0A328C5X9-F1
#
_cell.length_a   1.000
_cell.length_b   1.000
_cell.length_c   1.000
_cell.angle_alpha   90.00
_cell.angle_beta   90.00
_cell.angle_gamma   90.00
#
_symmetry.space_group_name_H-M   'P 1'
#
loop_
_entity.id
_entity.type
_entity.pdbx_description
1 polymer ?
#
loop_
_entity_poly.entity_id
_entity_poly.type
_entity_poly.pdbx_seq_one_letter_code
_entity_poly.pdbx_strand_id
1 'polypeptide(L)'
;MRYCNGTIMVKRSLLLLGGLLFVAACGDDVVDGQCDPGLIQNPVTGECVARQCGEGERYNPIDGSCVPGSDNPDNPDTPDGGTPDTEEPDYDPDCPFFQDCDSEEPAPWIPPADGSYDPFEPQDPATATYHSCDPEDVGSISAPQFLLHRAGDYLLAMDPGAEVSPLTFFDRSPHAHMFEDQDKGYAGFIVSINPRAGYSTATDMAYWLSDTLNGLPGVEDAQRQGNGRTYRTHDGYNASVLNHVRVNTQATPGEARDALVAAIFGVSQTDLTYELTETATADGSDLHLSYKTVMRSDQQVIIVGAFTTATRYDQPDHGARFAVEDLAGGTALAMAGETMSDQCVSLTLRDTTEVDIIISMDASGSMSSVQAALSGFANEFTTLLNEAGVDWRIGVTGVDCEGIQDDEELSYDFRSLWPGPDESQLPPVPIPFPGEMDLGGPCRSPSGVGGIGGGGDNNGKLVGGGFTRDPQTIADRLNDVSSSSHEYTLTMGMAAIDRSLPRAENAVDKIRPNAQVILVTVTDEREELVGHMVPGMSDSISSSTRTDMENFLDPWLGWLARPDVGAIVYGLYRVPGQSCDSADQGSVAHGIHHVVTETGGSYGSVCQPDVTETFRDIAHATRDLTSGLRLVGNPYASSVRVDVTDLDGVFERSIPRSIAEGFDFDTAYNSLMFYGNNSPETDQRVIAPFLRWNRNVIPCGEDAACPGIAKCIAGRCG
;
A
#
# COMPACT_ATOMS: atom_id res chain seq x y z
N MET A 1 -22.14 34.23 -26.41
CA MET A 1 -22.30 35.36 -27.36
C MET A 1 -20.94 35.71 -27.97
N ARG A 2 -20.87 35.74 -29.32
CA ARG A 2 -19.90 36.42 -30.23
C ARG A 2 -18.37 36.42 -29.98
N TYR A 3 -17.69 35.66 -30.86
CA TYR A 3 -16.51 35.97 -31.73
C TYR A 3 -15.19 36.52 -31.17
N CYS A 4 -14.08 35.84 -31.50
CA CYS A 4 -13.17 36.31 -32.57
C CYS A 4 -12.26 35.20 -33.14
N ASN A 5 -12.20 35.17 -34.48
CA ASN A 5 -11.38 34.33 -35.36
C ASN A 5 -10.10 35.12 -35.75
N GLY A 6 -9.01 34.44 -36.10
CA GLY A 6 -7.85 35.13 -36.70
C GLY A 6 -6.68 34.25 -37.15
N THR A 7 -6.80 33.67 -38.34
CA THR A 7 -5.71 33.04 -39.10
C THR A 7 -4.79 34.10 -39.74
N ILE A 8 -3.46 33.95 -39.68
CA ILE A 8 -2.54 34.53 -40.67
C ILE A 8 -1.46 33.51 -41.04
N MET A 9 -1.43 33.19 -42.34
CA MET A 9 -0.34 32.51 -43.06
C MET A 9 0.51 33.62 -43.73
N VAL A 10 1.85 33.45 -43.87
CA VAL A 10 2.64 33.64 -45.12
C VAL A 10 4.17 33.80 -44.89
N LYS A 11 4.90 32.86 -45.52
CA LYS A 11 6.21 32.87 -46.23
C LYS A 11 7.60 32.85 -45.52
N ARG A 12 8.38 31.89 -46.04
CA ARG A 12 9.83 31.60 -45.96
C ARG A 12 10.75 32.80 -46.25
N SER A 13 11.88 32.89 -45.52
CA SER A 13 13.26 32.96 -46.07
C SER A 13 14.33 32.83 -44.97
N LEU A 14 15.46 32.19 -45.32
CA LEU A 14 16.70 31.90 -44.58
C LEU A 14 17.35 33.10 -43.89
N LEU A 15 17.90 32.91 -42.66
CA LEU A 15 19.32 33.19 -42.29
C LEU A 15 19.63 32.83 -40.82
N LEU A 16 20.86 32.36 -40.59
CA LEU A 16 21.47 32.04 -39.29
C LEU A 16 21.47 33.23 -38.30
N LEU A 17 21.24 32.98 -37.01
CA LEU A 17 22.20 33.17 -35.90
C LEU A 17 21.57 32.71 -34.57
N GLY A 18 22.40 32.22 -33.66
CA GLY A 18 21.99 31.62 -32.39
C GLY A 18 21.37 32.59 -31.37
N GLY A 19 20.59 32.01 -30.47
CA GLY A 19 20.05 32.67 -29.27
C GLY A 19 19.45 31.61 -28.35
N LEU A 20 19.91 31.61 -27.10
CA LEU A 20 19.41 30.78 -25.99
C LEU A 20 17.88 30.79 -25.92
N LEU A 21 17.26 29.60 -25.88
CA LEU A 21 15.89 29.45 -25.41
C LEU A 21 15.90 29.26 -23.89
N PHE A 22 15.34 30.23 -23.17
CA PHE A 22 14.80 30.00 -21.83
C PHE A 22 13.42 29.34 -22.00
N VAL A 23 13.26 28.13 -21.48
CA VAL A 23 11.95 27.50 -21.29
C VAL A 23 11.41 28.02 -19.96
N ALA A 24 10.38 28.86 -20.02
CA ALA A 24 9.58 29.20 -18.84
C ALA A 24 8.58 28.06 -18.61
N ALA A 25 8.74 27.33 -17.51
CA ALA A 25 7.71 26.43 -17.00
C ALA A 25 6.55 27.30 -16.48
N CYS A 26 5.34 27.10 -17.00
CA CYS A 26 4.13 27.58 -16.36
C CYS A 26 3.71 26.47 -15.39
N GLY A 27 3.76 26.73 -14.09
CA GLY A 27 3.09 25.92 -13.08
C GLY A 27 1.59 26.17 -13.14
N ASP A 28 0.79 25.13 -12.94
CA ASP A 28 -0.66 25.06 -13.18
C ASP A 28 -1.53 25.71 -12.07
N ASP A 29 -0.99 26.57 -11.21
CA ASP A 29 -1.70 27.04 -10.00
C ASP A 29 -2.62 28.26 -10.23
N VAL A 30 -3.06 28.54 -11.46
CA VAL A 30 -3.96 29.69 -11.74
C VAL A 30 -5.02 29.33 -12.78
N VAL A 31 -6.21 28.95 -12.30
CA VAL A 31 -7.44 28.96 -13.11
C VAL A 31 -8.22 30.23 -12.77
N ASP A 32 -8.52 31.06 -13.79
CA ASP A 32 -9.34 32.28 -13.70
C ASP A 32 -8.84 33.43 -12.77
N GLY A 33 -7.54 33.52 -12.52
CA GLY A 33 -6.94 34.70 -11.86
C GLY A 33 -7.28 34.85 -10.38
N GLN A 34 -7.73 33.78 -9.75
CA GLN A 34 -7.88 33.68 -8.30
C GLN A 34 -6.92 32.59 -7.79
N CYS A 35 -6.19 32.89 -6.72
CA CYS A 35 -5.37 31.92 -6.03
C CYS A 35 -6.24 30.97 -5.20
N ASP A 36 -5.74 29.76 -4.94
CA ASP A 36 -6.41 28.80 -4.05
C ASP A 36 -6.69 29.39 -2.66
N PRO A 37 -7.74 28.93 -1.96
CA PRO A 37 -8.05 29.35 -0.60
C PRO A 37 -6.82 29.29 0.33
N GLY A 38 -6.44 30.44 0.88
CA GLY A 38 -5.27 30.59 1.75
C GLY A 38 -4.01 31.16 1.11
N LEU A 39 -4.03 31.29 -0.21
CA LEU A 39 -3.00 31.99 -0.96
C LEU A 39 -3.51 33.37 -1.40
N ILE A 40 -2.61 34.35 -1.44
CA ILE A 40 -2.84 35.68 -1.99
C ILE A 40 -1.87 35.90 -3.15
N GLN A 41 -2.35 36.54 -4.21
CA GLN A 41 -1.49 36.86 -5.34
C GLN A 41 -0.48 37.93 -4.94
N ASN A 42 0.81 37.62 -5.04
CA ASN A 42 1.88 38.57 -4.85
C ASN A 42 1.77 39.65 -5.94
N PRO A 43 1.56 40.94 -5.58
CA PRO A 43 1.32 41.99 -6.56
C PRO A 43 2.55 42.34 -7.40
N VAL A 44 3.74 41.83 -7.05
CA VAL A 44 4.99 42.07 -7.77
C VAL A 44 5.34 40.91 -8.70
N THR A 45 5.16 39.67 -8.27
CA THR A 45 5.54 38.48 -9.05
C THR A 45 4.37 37.83 -9.78
N GLY A 46 3.14 38.06 -9.34
CA GLY A 46 1.93 37.40 -9.86
C GLY A 46 1.73 35.97 -9.33
N GLU A 47 2.63 35.47 -8.48
CA GLU A 47 2.57 34.14 -7.88
C GLU A 47 1.63 34.12 -6.66
N CYS A 48 0.95 32.99 -6.44
CA CYS A 48 0.12 32.77 -5.27
C CYS A 48 1.01 32.41 -4.07
N VAL A 49 1.03 33.24 -3.03
CA VAL A 49 1.84 33.04 -1.81
C VAL A 49 0.94 32.95 -0.57
N ALA A 50 1.35 32.20 0.43
CA ALA A 50 0.58 32.05 1.67
C ALA A 50 0.30 33.42 2.32
N ARG A 51 -0.94 33.62 2.77
CA ARG A 51 -1.34 34.84 3.48
C ARG A 51 -0.58 34.95 4.81
N GLN A 52 0.30 35.94 4.96
CA GLN A 52 0.91 36.27 6.25
C GLN A 52 -0.10 37.03 7.12
N CYS A 53 -0.43 36.48 8.29
CA CYS A 53 -1.20 37.17 9.32
C CYS A 53 -0.33 38.18 10.09
N GLY A 54 -0.96 39.17 10.74
CA GLY A 54 -0.26 40.16 11.53
C GLY A 54 0.40 39.56 12.78
N GLU A 55 1.34 40.29 13.37
CA GLU A 55 2.00 39.89 14.62
C GLU A 55 0.96 39.70 15.74
N GLY A 56 0.85 38.48 16.27
CA GLY A 56 -0.17 38.10 17.27
C GLY A 56 -1.44 37.45 16.73
N GLU A 57 -1.54 37.19 15.42
CA GLU A 57 -2.65 36.47 14.79
C GLU A 57 -2.21 35.11 14.23
N ARG A 58 -3.13 34.14 14.18
CA ARG A 58 -2.93 32.80 13.60
C ARG A 58 -3.81 32.64 12.37
N TYR A 59 -3.30 31.95 11.35
CA TYR A 59 -4.05 31.66 10.14
C TYR A 59 -5.01 30.48 10.36
N ASN A 60 -6.30 30.66 10.06
CA ASN A 60 -7.30 29.59 10.06
C ASN A 60 -7.39 28.96 8.65
N PRO A 61 -6.97 27.69 8.46
CA PRO A 61 -6.97 27.07 7.14
C PRO A 61 -8.37 26.72 6.62
N ILE A 62 -9.40 26.70 7.47
CA ILE A 62 -10.77 26.32 7.09
C ILE A 62 -11.48 27.46 6.34
N ASP A 63 -11.26 28.71 6.74
CA ASP A 63 -11.97 29.87 6.18
C ASP A 63 -11.06 31.00 5.66
N GLY A 64 -9.73 30.84 5.77
CA GLY A 64 -8.75 31.80 5.29
C GLY A 64 -8.63 33.09 6.11
N SER A 65 -9.21 33.12 7.32
CA SER A 65 -9.16 34.27 8.23
C SER A 65 -7.91 34.26 9.14
N CYS A 66 -7.52 35.44 9.62
CA CYS A 66 -6.52 35.60 10.67
C CYS A 66 -7.24 35.83 11.99
N VAL A 67 -7.02 34.97 12.99
CA VAL A 67 -7.67 35.05 14.30
C VAL A 67 -6.65 35.47 15.37
N PRO A 68 -7.03 36.29 16.37
CA PRO A 68 -6.13 36.67 17.47
C PRO A 68 -5.64 35.44 18.22
N GLY A 69 -4.32 35.34 18.43
CA GLY A 69 -3.72 34.29 19.24
C GLY A 69 -3.89 34.56 20.72
N SER A 70 -5.09 34.34 21.28
CA SER A 70 -5.31 34.34 22.72
C SER A 70 -5.86 33.01 23.21
N ASP A 71 -5.15 32.47 24.21
CA ASP A 71 -5.50 31.47 25.23
C ASP A 71 -6.13 30.13 24.82
N ASN A 72 -5.34 29.10 25.14
CA ASN A 72 -5.65 27.68 25.14
C ASN A 72 -7.00 27.38 25.85
N PRO A 73 -8.00 26.80 25.16
CA PRO A 73 -9.27 26.42 25.77
C PRO A 73 -9.17 25.19 26.70
N ASP A 74 -8.01 24.52 26.79
CA ASP A 74 -7.85 23.26 27.53
C ASP A 74 -7.19 23.38 28.92
N ASN A 75 -7.23 24.55 29.58
CA ASN A 75 -6.80 24.65 30.98
C ASN A 75 -7.86 25.29 31.90
N PRO A 76 -8.65 24.50 32.65
CA PRO A 76 -9.62 25.00 33.60
C PRO A 76 -9.03 25.05 35.02
N ASP A 77 -8.16 26.03 35.33
CA ASP A 77 -7.72 26.24 36.72
C ASP A 77 -7.89 27.70 37.19
N THR A 78 -8.92 27.85 38.04
CA THR A 78 -9.14 28.76 39.18
C THR A 78 -8.64 30.22 39.19
N PRO A 79 -9.51 31.18 39.61
CA PRO A 79 -9.11 32.56 39.88
C PRO A 79 -8.63 32.69 41.33
N ASP A 80 -7.38 33.09 41.57
CA ASP A 80 -7.06 33.94 42.72
C ASP A 80 -5.69 34.60 42.57
N GLY A 81 -5.63 35.88 42.97
CA GLY A 81 -4.49 36.75 42.76
C GLY A 81 -3.34 36.54 43.74
N GLY A 82 -2.13 36.88 43.28
CA GLY A 82 -0.96 37.02 44.15
C GLY A 82 0.34 37.22 43.38
N THR A 83 0.76 38.48 43.29
CA THR A 83 2.13 39.04 43.13
C THR A 83 3.12 38.48 42.08
N PRO A 84 3.83 39.36 41.34
CA PRO A 84 4.85 38.94 40.38
C PRO A 84 6.19 38.69 41.07
N ASP A 85 6.68 37.46 41.00
CA ASP A 85 8.07 37.13 41.34
C ASP A 85 8.97 37.37 40.13
N THR A 86 9.94 38.24 40.37
CA THR A 86 11.07 38.59 39.53
C THR A 86 12.12 37.49 39.57
N GLU A 87 12.46 36.89 38.43
CA GLU A 87 13.75 36.25 38.19
C GLU A 87 13.92 36.01 36.66
N GLU A 88 14.58 36.96 35.99
CA GLU A 88 15.18 36.74 34.67
C GLU A 88 16.55 36.06 34.87
N PRO A 89 16.90 34.98 34.15
CA PRO A 89 18.26 34.47 34.15
C PRO A 89 19.15 35.23 33.16
N ASP A 90 20.40 35.39 33.61
CA ASP A 90 21.48 36.20 33.07
C ASP A 90 21.81 35.98 31.58
N TYR A 91 21.95 37.10 30.86
CA TYR A 91 22.54 37.20 29.53
C TYR A 91 24.07 37.23 29.64
N ASP A 92 24.76 36.16 29.23
CA ASP A 92 26.23 36.09 29.15
C ASP A 92 26.72 36.82 27.86
N PRO A 93 27.50 37.92 27.98
CA PRO A 93 27.83 38.80 26.87
C PRO A 93 29.03 38.38 25.99
N ASP A 94 29.63 37.19 26.16
CA ASP A 94 30.91 36.86 25.50
C ASP A 94 30.85 35.89 24.29
N CYS A 95 29.69 35.65 23.66
CA CYS A 95 29.62 34.75 22.48
C CYS A 95 28.97 35.41 21.22
N PRO A 96 29.74 36.12 20.36
CA PRO A 96 29.21 36.69 19.13
C PRO A 96 29.25 35.71 17.97
N PHE A 97 28.08 35.48 17.38
CA PHE A 97 27.77 35.08 16.00
C PHE A 97 28.93 34.59 15.10
N PHE A 98 28.82 33.33 14.67
CA PHE A 98 29.58 32.59 13.64
C PHE A 98 31.00 32.11 14.00
N GLN A 99 31.13 30.97 14.70
CA GLN A 99 32.08 29.87 14.38
C GLN A 99 31.99 28.71 15.39
N ASP A 100 32.21 27.49 14.89
CA ASP A 100 32.24 26.22 15.62
C ASP A 100 33.06 26.26 16.92
N CYS A 101 32.47 25.75 17.99
CA CYS A 101 33.16 25.38 19.24
C CYS A 101 32.99 23.87 19.48
N ASP A 102 33.80 23.07 18.79
CA ASP A 102 34.06 21.69 19.22
C ASP A 102 35.01 21.72 20.42
N SER A 103 34.55 21.22 21.57
CA SER A 103 35.43 20.61 22.57
C SER A 103 34.68 19.61 23.47
N GLU A 104 35.00 18.34 23.26
CA GLU A 104 35.25 17.31 24.27
C GLU A 104 34.08 16.80 25.14
N GLU A 105 33.74 15.52 24.89
CA GLU A 105 33.01 14.52 25.71
C GLU A 105 31.54 14.79 26.05
N PRO A 106 30.58 13.92 25.60
CA PRO A 106 29.22 13.99 26.09
C PRO A 106 29.16 13.56 27.56
N ALA A 107 28.63 14.42 28.41
CA ALA A 107 28.29 14.09 29.78
C ALA A 107 27.34 12.88 29.83
N PRO A 108 27.44 11.99 30.84
CA PRO A 108 26.50 10.88 30.99
C PRO A 108 25.08 11.41 31.15
N TRP A 109 24.18 10.91 30.30
CA TRP A 109 22.78 11.31 30.23
C TRP A 109 22.06 11.08 31.56
N ILE A 110 21.40 12.13 32.05
CA ILE A 110 20.45 12.08 33.17
C ILE A 110 19.10 12.51 32.58
N PRO A 111 18.07 11.64 32.55
CA PRO A 111 16.75 12.03 32.06
C PRO A 111 16.15 13.14 32.94
N PRO A 112 15.37 14.08 32.37
CA PRO A 112 14.62 15.05 33.14
C PRO A 112 13.65 14.36 34.11
N ALA A 113 13.59 14.83 35.35
CA ALA A 113 12.73 14.27 36.39
C ALA A 113 11.23 14.60 36.20
N ASP A 114 10.87 15.38 35.17
CA ASP A 114 9.52 15.89 34.94
C ASP A 114 8.79 15.24 33.76
N GLY A 115 9.42 14.29 33.06
CA GLY A 115 8.79 13.57 31.96
C GLY A 115 8.42 14.45 30.75
N SER A 116 9.03 15.63 30.61
CA SER A 116 8.85 16.45 29.42
C SER A 116 9.54 15.83 28.21
N TYR A 117 8.71 15.50 27.22
CA TYR A 117 9.03 14.84 25.96
C TYR A 117 9.82 15.78 25.03
N ASP A 118 10.86 15.28 24.36
CA ASP A 118 11.60 16.04 23.35
C ASP A 118 10.80 16.09 22.03
N PRO A 119 10.38 17.28 21.54
CA PRO A 119 9.61 17.41 20.31
C PRO A 119 10.41 17.10 19.03
N PHE A 120 11.72 16.81 19.12
CA PHE A 120 12.57 16.40 17.99
C PHE A 120 12.93 14.90 17.99
N GLU A 121 12.48 14.14 18.99
CA GLU A 121 12.53 12.69 18.92
C GLU A 121 11.42 12.22 17.97
N PRO A 122 11.71 11.47 16.88
CA PRO A 122 10.68 10.96 16.00
C PRO A 122 9.69 10.16 16.85
N GLN A 123 8.46 10.66 16.92
CA GLN A 123 7.35 10.02 17.61
C GLN A 123 6.87 8.83 16.80
N ASP A 124 7.68 7.78 16.73
CA ASP A 124 7.18 6.42 16.56
C ASP A 124 7.15 5.79 17.96
N PRO A 125 6.11 6.03 18.78
CA PRO A 125 5.92 5.18 19.93
C PRO A 125 5.50 3.81 19.36
N ALA A 126 6.40 2.81 19.39
CA ALA A 126 6.08 1.51 20.03
C ALA A 126 6.95 0.28 19.69
N THR A 127 7.98 0.27 18.82
CA THR A 127 8.64 -1.04 18.52
C THR A 127 10.15 -1.02 18.33
N ALA A 128 10.74 0.10 17.91
CA ALA A 128 12.18 0.15 17.59
C ALA A 128 12.84 1.50 17.90
N THR A 129 14.14 1.49 18.23
CA THR A 129 15.00 2.69 18.30
C THR A 129 16.05 2.63 17.21
N TYR A 130 16.04 3.59 16.29
CA TYR A 130 17.02 3.65 15.21
C TYR A 130 18.38 4.18 15.69
N HIS A 131 19.45 3.55 15.21
CA HIS A 131 20.84 3.89 15.49
C HIS A 131 21.57 4.24 14.19
N SER A 132 22.65 5.02 14.29
CA SER A 132 23.60 5.14 13.20
C SER A 132 24.31 3.81 12.95
N CYS A 133 24.54 3.46 11.69
CA CYS A 133 25.41 2.34 11.36
C CYS A 133 26.88 2.75 11.41
N ASP A 134 27.71 1.89 11.98
CA ASP A 134 29.16 2.05 11.96
C ASP A 134 29.74 1.53 10.63
N PRO A 135 30.93 1.99 10.22
CA PRO A 135 31.58 1.48 9.01
C PRO A 135 31.80 -0.05 9.02
N GLU A 136 31.88 -0.66 10.20
CA GLU A 136 32.03 -2.10 10.38
C GLU A 136 30.71 -2.86 10.09
N ASP A 137 29.56 -2.21 10.29
CA ASP A 137 28.22 -2.77 10.08
C ASP A 137 27.92 -2.99 8.60
N VAL A 138 28.47 -2.14 7.72
CA VAL A 138 28.10 -2.12 6.29
C VAL A 138 28.66 -3.33 5.52
N GLY A 139 29.74 -3.95 6.01
CA GLY A 139 30.38 -5.12 5.40
C GLY A 139 30.59 -5.02 3.88
N SER A 140 30.83 -6.14 3.20
CA SER A 140 30.79 -6.18 1.74
C SER A 140 29.36 -6.50 1.27
N ILE A 141 28.67 -5.53 0.68
CA ILE A 141 27.35 -5.73 0.07
C ILE A 141 27.54 -6.37 -1.31
N SER A 142 26.72 -7.37 -1.65
CA SER A 142 26.78 -8.03 -2.95
C SER A 142 26.33 -7.06 -4.05
N ALA A 143 27.22 -6.77 -5.00
CA ALA A 143 26.88 -5.92 -6.14
C ALA A 143 26.01 -6.70 -7.15
N PRO A 144 24.88 -6.13 -7.60
CA PRO A 144 24.08 -6.76 -8.65
C PRO A 144 24.79 -6.70 -9.99
N GLN A 145 24.37 -7.58 -10.89
CA GLN A 145 24.55 -7.31 -12.31
C GLN A 145 23.41 -6.42 -12.81
N PHE A 146 23.74 -5.52 -13.75
CA PHE A 146 22.76 -4.60 -14.32
C PHE A 146 22.46 -4.95 -15.77
N LEU A 147 21.18 -5.13 -16.06
CA LEU A 147 20.65 -5.23 -17.40
C LEU A 147 20.04 -3.89 -17.82
N LEU A 148 20.78 -3.14 -18.64
CA LEU A 148 20.37 -1.81 -19.13
C LEU A 148 19.86 -1.87 -20.57
N HIS A 149 18.67 -1.34 -20.82
CA HIS A 149 18.16 -1.16 -22.17
C HIS A 149 17.47 0.20 -22.34
N ARG A 150 18.22 1.19 -22.84
CA ARG A 150 17.77 2.58 -22.95
C ARG A 150 16.51 2.78 -23.79
N ALA A 151 16.37 2.07 -24.91
CA ALA A 151 15.21 2.24 -25.79
C ALA A 151 13.92 1.61 -25.22
N GLY A 152 14.06 0.67 -24.27
CA GLY A 152 12.94 0.06 -23.56
C GLY A 152 12.66 0.71 -22.21
N ASP A 153 13.45 1.72 -21.84
CA ASP A 153 13.46 2.43 -20.56
C ASP A 153 13.45 1.54 -19.31
N TYR A 154 14.38 0.58 -19.28
CA TYR A 154 14.61 -0.22 -18.08
C TYR A 154 16.08 -0.37 -17.72
N LEU A 155 16.30 -0.45 -16.41
CA LEU A 155 17.49 -0.92 -15.74
C LEU A 155 17.04 -1.98 -14.72
N LEU A 156 17.34 -3.25 -15.00
CA LEU A 156 17.01 -4.36 -14.10
C LEU A 156 18.27 -4.78 -13.33
N ALA A 157 18.22 -4.71 -12.01
CA ALA A 157 19.22 -5.29 -11.11
C ALA A 157 18.89 -6.76 -10.87
N MET A 158 19.90 -7.63 -11.00
CA MET A 158 19.74 -9.07 -10.82
C MET A 158 20.93 -9.64 -10.06
N ASP A 159 20.75 -10.84 -9.53
CA ASP A 159 21.85 -11.61 -8.93
C ASP A 159 22.97 -11.83 -9.94
N PRO A 160 24.26 -11.66 -9.58
CA PRO A 160 25.38 -11.76 -10.50
C PRO A 160 25.59 -13.15 -11.12
N GLY A 161 24.87 -14.18 -10.67
CA GLY A 161 24.93 -15.54 -11.21
C GLY A 161 24.06 -15.78 -12.46
N ALA A 162 23.10 -14.90 -12.76
CA ALA A 162 22.20 -15.10 -13.90
C ALA A 162 22.91 -14.87 -15.25
N GLU A 163 22.71 -15.77 -16.20
CA GLU A 163 23.05 -15.55 -17.61
C GLU A 163 21.98 -14.69 -18.26
N VAL A 164 22.37 -13.79 -19.17
CA VAL A 164 21.45 -12.82 -19.80
C VAL A 164 21.73 -12.72 -21.29
N SER A 165 20.65 -12.63 -22.07
CA SER A 165 20.74 -12.56 -23.52
C SER A 165 19.67 -11.66 -24.12
N PRO A 166 20.02 -10.75 -25.06
CA PRO A 166 19.01 -9.98 -25.79
C PRO A 166 18.16 -10.87 -26.68
N LEU A 167 16.85 -10.63 -26.71
CA LEU A 167 15.94 -11.37 -27.57
C LEU A 167 15.93 -10.77 -28.98
N THR A 168 15.95 -11.63 -29.99
CA THR A 168 15.72 -11.26 -31.39
C THR A 168 14.76 -12.22 -32.07
N PHE A 169 14.05 -11.76 -33.10
CA PHE A 169 13.25 -12.62 -34.01
C PHE A 169 13.05 -11.94 -35.37
N PHE A 170 13.10 -12.69 -36.47
CA PHE A 170 12.83 -12.20 -37.84
C PHE A 170 13.51 -10.85 -38.22
N ASP A 171 14.80 -10.69 -37.90
CA ASP A 171 15.58 -9.45 -38.07
C ASP A 171 15.13 -8.26 -37.21
N ARG A 172 14.26 -8.46 -36.22
CA ARG A 172 13.83 -7.45 -35.25
C ARG A 172 14.52 -7.66 -33.90
N SER A 173 14.86 -6.56 -33.26
CA SER A 173 15.33 -6.52 -31.88
C SER A 173 14.21 -5.91 -31.02
N PRO A 174 13.25 -6.71 -30.50
CA PRO A 174 12.31 -6.22 -29.51
C PRO A 174 13.05 -5.62 -28.31
N HIS A 175 12.38 -4.77 -27.54
CA HIS A 175 12.92 -4.25 -26.29
C HIS A 175 12.80 -5.30 -25.18
N ALA A 176 13.54 -6.40 -25.33
CA ALA A 176 13.40 -7.59 -24.49
C ALA A 176 14.72 -8.34 -24.27
N HIS A 177 14.83 -8.98 -23.11
CA HIS A 177 15.92 -9.90 -22.78
C HIS A 177 15.37 -11.15 -22.10
N MET A 178 16.09 -12.24 -22.29
CA MET A 178 15.92 -13.49 -21.57
C MET A 178 17.06 -13.63 -20.56
N PHE A 179 16.78 -14.25 -19.42
CA PHE A 179 17.81 -14.58 -18.43
C PHE A 179 17.49 -15.88 -17.71
N GLU A 180 18.53 -16.57 -17.24
CA GLU A 180 18.42 -17.83 -16.50
C GLU A 180 19.50 -17.93 -15.43
N ASP A 181 19.20 -18.58 -14.32
CA ASP A 181 20.16 -18.95 -13.29
C ASP A 181 20.00 -20.44 -13.04
N GLN A 182 20.99 -21.23 -13.47
CA GLN A 182 20.93 -22.68 -13.35
C GLN A 182 21.05 -23.14 -11.89
N ASP A 183 21.90 -22.48 -11.12
CA ASP A 183 22.18 -22.83 -9.72
C ASP A 183 20.95 -22.60 -8.84
N LYS A 184 20.26 -21.47 -9.05
CA LYS A 184 18.99 -21.19 -8.40
C LYS A 184 17.81 -21.87 -9.09
N GLY A 185 17.95 -22.26 -10.35
CA GLY A 185 16.95 -23.04 -11.07
C GLY A 185 15.71 -22.25 -11.48
N TYR A 186 15.89 -21.04 -12.01
CA TYR A 186 14.81 -20.22 -12.60
C TYR A 186 15.15 -19.72 -14.00
N ALA A 187 14.10 -19.42 -14.77
CA ALA A 187 14.21 -18.79 -16.09
C ALA A 187 13.25 -17.61 -16.19
N GLY A 188 13.76 -16.44 -16.54
CA GLY A 188 12.98 -15.22 -16.59
C GLY A 188 13.21 -14.38 -17.83
N PHE A 189 12.42 -13.31 -17.91
CA PHE A 189 12.36 -12.40 -19.02
C PHE A 189 12.04 -10.98 -18.54
N ILE A 190 12.43 -10.02 -19.36
CA ILE A 190 11.94 -8.65 -19.29
C ILE A 190 11.53 -8.20 -20.69
N VAL A 191 10.36 -7.59 -20.81
CA VAL A 191 9.85 -7.02 -22.07
C VAL A 191 9.34 -5.60 -21.84
N SER A 192 9.56 -4.73 -22.81
CA SER A 192 8.98 -3.39 -22.90
C SER A 192 8.15 -3.32 -24.18
N ILE A 193 6.83 -3.18 -24.04
CA ILE A 193 5.86 -3.25 -25.14
C ILE A 193 4.82 -2.14 -25.01
N ASN A 194 4.04 -1.92 -26.06
CA ASN A 194 2.86 -1.06 -25.96
C ASN A 194 1.74 -1.82 -25.23
N PRO A 195 0.99 -1.18 -24.32
CA PRO A 195 -0.20 -1.76 -23.74
C PRO A 195 -1.18 -2.24 -24.81
N ARG A 196 -1.84 -3.37 -24.55
CA ARG A 196 -2.84 -3.93 -25.46
C ARG A 196 -4.12 -3.09 -25.39
N ALA A 197 -4.83 -2.95 -26.50
CA ALA A 197 -6.08 -2.20 -26.51
C ALA A 197 -7.08 -2.78 -25.50
N GLY A 198 -7.62 -1.93 -24.61
CA GLY A 198 -8.52 -2.34 -23.53
C GLY A 198 -7.82 -2.61 -22.19
N TYR A 199 -6.49 -2.62 -22.14
CA TYR A 199 -5.71 -2.80 -20.91
C TYR A 199 -4.96 -1.51 -20.59
N SER A 200 -5.49 -0.75 -19.64
CA SER A 200 -5.09 0.64 -19.37
C SER A 200 -4.34 0.84 -18.06
N THR A 201 -4.40 -0.15 -17.17
CA THR A 201 -3.73 -0.15 -15.87
C THR A 201 -2.69 -1.27 -15.78
N ALA A 202 -1.80 -1.20 -14.79
CA ALA A 202 -0.83 -2.27 -14.54
C ALA A 202 -1.53 -3.59 -14.20
N THR A 203 -2.60 -3.50 -13.40
CA THR A 203 -3.47 -4.62 -13.04
C THR A 203 -4.16 -5.23 -14.26
N ASP A 204 -4.72 -4.41 -15.15
CA ASP A 204 -5.30 -4.88 -16.42
C ASP A 204 -4.26 -5.69 -17.21
N MET A 205 -3.04 -5.17 -17.31
CA MET A 205 -1.93 -5.84 -18.01
C MET A 205 -1.49 -7.14 -17.32
N ALA A 206 -1.61 -7.23 -15.99
CA ALA A 206 -1.35 -8.47 -15.26
C ALA A 206 -2.40 -9.53 -15.59
N TYR A 207 -3.69 -9.17 -15.58
CA TYR A 207 -4.77 -10.06 -16.03
C TYR A 207 -4.55 -10.55 -17.46
N TRP A 208 -4.23 -9.64 -18.38
CA TRP A 208 -3.90 -10.01 -19.75
C TRP A 208 -2.78 -11.05 -19.84
N LEU A 209 -1.72 -10.89 -19.05
CA LEU A 209 -0.59 -11.82 -19.07
C LEU A 209 -0.99 -13.19 -18.53
N SER A 210 -1.76 -13.24 -17.44
CA SER A 210 -2.31 -14.49 -16.90
C SER A 210 -3.26 -15.17 -17.89
N ASP A 211 -4.13 -14.43 -18.58
CA ASP A 211 -5.01 -14.98 -19.62
C ASP A 211 -4.19 -15.48 -20.82
N THR A 212 -3.13 -14.76 -21.18
CA THR A 212 -2.21 -15.17 -22.26
C THR A 212 -1.53 -16.48 -21.92
N LEU A 213 -1.09 -16.65 -20.67
CA LEU A 213 -0.51 -17.88 -20.16
C LEU A 213 -1.52 -19.03 -20.21
N ASN A 214 -2.75 -18.84 -19.71
CA ASN A 214 -3.81 -19.85 -19.74
C ASN A 214 -4.21 -20.26 -21.17
N GLY A 215 -4.02 -19.37 -22.15
CA GLY A 215 -4.28 -19.65 -23.57
C GLY A 215 -3.22 -20.48 -24.28
N LEU A 216 -2.08 -20.77 -23.64
CA LEU A 216 -0.99 -21.55 -24.25
C LEU A 216 -1.29 -23.06 -24.21
N PRO A 217 -0.92 -23.83 -25.26
CA PRO A 217 -1.07 -25.28 -25.25
C PRO A 217 -0.23 -25.97 -24.16
N GLY A 218 -0.83 -26.86 -23.38
CA GLY A 218 -0.16 -27.63 -22.32
C GLY A 218 0.02 -26.90 -20.98
N VAL A 219 -0.69 -25.79 -20.78
CA VAL A 219 -0.77 -25.00 -19.52
C VAL A 219 -2.20 -24.47 -19.28
N GLU A 220 -3.20 -25.10 -19.88
CA GLU A 220 -4.59 -24.60 -19.92
C GLU A 220 -5.26 -24.50 -18.53
N ASP A 221 -4.69 -25.19 -17.54
CA ASP A 221 -5.15 -25.22 -16.15
C ASP A 221 -4.26 -24.38 -15.22
N ALA A 222 -3.55 -23.37 -15.73
CA ALA A 222 -2.77 -22.48 -14.90
C ALA A 222 -3.68 -21.67 -13.94
N GLN A 223 -3.34 -21.72 -12.65
CA GLN A 223 -4.12 -21.15 -11.56
C GLN A 223 -3.40 -19.94 -10.98
N ARG A 224 -4.03 -18.77 -11.09
CA ARG A 224 -3.55 -17.58 -10.40
C ARG A 224 -3.77 -17.74 -8.89
N GLN A 225 -2.68 -17.79 -8.13
CA GLN A 225 -2.73 -18.02 -6.68
C GLN A 225 -3.04 -16.74 -5.89
N GLY A 226 -2.72 -15.57 -6.45
CA GLY A 226 -3.03 -14.27 -5.87
C GLY A 226 -3.04 -13.17 -6.92
N ASN A 227 -3.73 -12.06 -6.64
CA ASN A 227 -3.93 -10.99 -7.62
C ASN A 227 -2.77 -9.98 -7.72
N GLY A 228 -1.63 -10.30 -7.09
CA GLY A 228 -0.53 -9.36 -6.91
C GLY A 228 -0.91 -8.18 -6.02
N ARG A 229 0.08 -7.33 -5.74
CA ARG A 229 -0.11 -6.08 -5.01
C ARG A 229 -0.02 -4.91 -5.98
N THR A 230 -0.94 -3.95 -5.87
CA THR A 230 -0.83 -2.68 -6.58
C THR A 230 0.13 -1.77 -5.84
N TYR A 231 1.12 -1.26 -6.56
CA TYR A 231 2.24 -0.54 -5.96
C TYR A 231 2.67 0.58 -6.90
N ARG A 232 3.02 1.74 -6.35
CA ARG A 232 3.72 2.76 -7.13
C ARG A 232 5.22 2.52 -7.00
N THR A 233 5.86 2.23 -8.13
CA THR A 233 7.31 1.99 -8.16
C THR A 233 8.08 3.17 -7.61
N HIS A 234 9.26 2.91 -7.08
CA HIS A 234 10.15 3.96 -6.58
C HIS A 234 10.46 5.04 -7.61
N ASP A 235 10.41 4.71 -8.90
CA ASP A 235 10.60 5.67 -10.00
C ASP A 235 9.30 6.34 -10.47
N GLY A 236 8.19 6.15 -9.75
CA GLY A 236 6.97 6.96 -9.81
C GLY A 236 5.81 6.40 -10.64
N TYR A 237 5.83 5.12 -11.00
CA TYR A 237 4.88 4.53 -11.95
C TYR A 237 3.98 3.48 -11.32
N ASN A 238 2.74 3.36 -11.80
CA ASN A 238 1.81 2.35 -11.31
C ASN A 238 2.25 0.95 -11.75
N ALA A 239 2.23 0.01 -10.82
CA ALA A 239 2.64 -1.36 -11.02
C ALA A 239 1.68 -2.35 -10.33
N SER A 240 1.65 -3.56 -10.87
CA SER A 240 1.13 -4.74 -10.18
C SER A 240 2.32 -5.68 -9.98
N VAL A 241 2.69 -5.93 -8.72
CA VAL A 241 3.88 -6.69 -8.31
C VAL A 241 3.48 -8.00 -7.62
N LEU A 242 4.43 -8.94 -7.48
CA LEU A 242 4.22 -10.22 -6.80
C LEU A 242 2.96 -10.96 -7.31
N ASN A 243 2.74 -10.96 -8.62
CA ASN A 243 1.68 -11.79 -9.21
C ASN A 243 2.17 -13.22 -9.29
N HIS A 244 1.41 -14.16 -8.73
CA HIS A 244 1.76 -15.57 -8.67
C HIS A 244 0.80 -16.44 -9.47
N VAL A 245 1.36 -17.32 -10.30
CA VAL A 245 0.59 -18.30 -11.07
C VAL A 245 1.23 -19.68 -10.93
N ARG A 246 0.44 -20.65 -10.50
CA ARG A 246 0.79 -22.06 -10.53
C ARG A 246 0.47 -22.61 -11.92
N VAL A 247 1.43 -23.25 -12.55
CA VAL A 247 1.32 -23.70 -13.94
C VAL A 247 1.50 -25.21 -13.99
N ASN A 248 0.39 -25.92 -14.16
CA ASN A 248 0.42 -27.37 -14.32
C ASN A 248 0.97 -27.74 -15.70
N THR A 249 2.25 -28.09 -15.72
CA THR A 249 2.94 -28.46 -16.96
C THR A 249 4.15 -29.31 -16.66
N GLN A 250 4.61 -30.04 -17.68
CA GLN A 250 5.85 -30.81 -17.63
C GLN A 250 6.99 -30.11 -18.35
N ALA A 251 6.75 -28.90 -18.86
CA ALA A 251 7.77 -28.05 -19.46
C ALA A 251 8.83 -27.65 -18.42
N THR A 252 10.06 -27.46 -18.87
CA THR A 252 11.09 -26.77 -18.09
C THR A 252 10.75 -25.29 -17.90
N PRO A 253 11.31 -24.60 -16.89
CA PRO A 253 11.14 -23.16 -16.73
C PRO A 253 11.47 -22.36 -18.01
N GLY A 254 12.54 -22.74 -18.73
CA GLY A 254 12.95 -22.09 -19.99
C GLY A 254 11.94 -22.32 -21.13
N GLU A 255 11.42 -23.54 -21.28
CA GLU A 255 10.39 -23.84 -22.29
C GLU A 255 9.09 -23.08 -22.03
N ALA A 256 8.65 -22.97 -20.77
CA ALA A 256 7.47 -22.21 -20.39
C ALA A 256 7.67 -20.70 -20.58
N ARG A 257 8.84 -20.15 -20.22
CA ARG A 257 9.22 -18.76 -20.52
C ARG A 257 9.11 -18.49 -22.01
N ASP A 258 9.72 -19.33 -22.83
CA ASP A 258 9.77 -19.13 -24.26
C ASP A 258 8.38 -19.18 -24.91
N ALA A 259 7.52 -20.10 -24.46
CA ALA A 259 6.14 -20.17 -24.90
C ALA A 259 5.36 -18.88 -24.55
N LEU A 260 5.51 -18.38 -23.32
CA LEU A 260 4.86 -17.14 -22.87
C LEU A 260 5.36 -15.92 -23.64
N VAL A 261 6.68 -15.76 -23.79
CA VAL A 261 7.27 -14.62 -24.51
C VAL A 261 6.89 -14.67 -26.00
N ALA A 262 6.86 -15.84 -26.62
CA ALA A 262 6.37 -16.00 -27.99
C ALA A 262 4.91 -15.51 -28.13
N ALA A 263 4.04 -15.85 -27.18
CA ALA A 263 2.65 -15.38 -27.16
C ALA A 263 2.53 -13.88 -26.90
N ILE A 264 3.34 -13.30 -26.00
CA ILE A 264 3.40 -11.84 -25.77
C ILE A 264 3.65 -11.10 -27.09
N PHE A 265 4.57 -11.59 -27.91
CA PHE A 265 4.92 -10.98 -29.21
C PHE A 265 4.06 -11.46 -30.38
N GLY A 266 3.25 -12.51 -30.22
CA GLY A 266 2.46 -13.12 -31.29
C GLY A 266 3.31 -13.76 -32.39
N VAL A 267 4.39 -14.44 -32.00
CA VAL A 267 5.33 -15.15 -32.90
C VAL A 267 5.39 -16.65 -32.55
N SER A 268 6.04 -17.47 -33.37
CA SER A 268 6.32 -18.86 -33.00
C SER A 268 7.48 -18.91 -32.00
N GLN A 269 7.44 -19.88 -31.09
CA GLN A 269 8.56 -20.14 -30.16
C GLN A 269 9.88 -20.40 -30.91
N THR A 270 9.80 -21.04 -32.08
CA THR A 270 10.97 -21.32 -32.94
C THR A 270 11.60 -20.07 -33.55
N ASP A 271 10.92 -18.93 -33.50
CA ASP A 271 11.42 -17.67 -34.05
C ASP A 271 12.24 -16.88 -33.03
N LEU A 272 12.13 -17.23 -31.75
CA LEU A 272 12.92 -16.64 -30.68
C LEU A 272 14.38 -17.04 -30.85
N THR A 273 15.24 -16.03 -30.90
CA THR A 273 16.69 -16.21 -31.00
C THR A 273 17.35 -15.46 -29.85
N TYR A 274 18.05 -16.20 -29.01
CA TYR A 274 18.84 -15.72 -27.88
C TYR A 274 19.95 -16.76 -27.60
N GLU A 275 20.98 -16.35 -26.86
CA GLU A 275 22.13 -17.20 -26.49
C GLU A 275 22.22 -17.31 -24.96
N LEU A 276 21.79 -18.45 -24.42
CA LEU A 276 22.02 -18.86 -23.04
C LEU A 276 22.76 -20.20 -23.06
N THR A 277 23.78 -20.35 -22.22
CA THR A 277 24.65 -21.53 -22.18
C THR A 277 24.16 -22.59 -21.22
N GLU A 278 23.39 -22.21 -20.22
CA GLU A 278 22.82 -23.08 -19.21
C GLU A 278 21.30 -22.95 -19.16
N THR A 279 20.61 -24.07 -18.91
CA THR A 279 19.14 -24.10 -18.84
C THR A 279 18.67 -24.61 -17.48
N ALA A 280 17.73 -23.88 -16.87
CA ALA A 280 17.08 -24.33 -15.64
C ALA A 280 16.39 -25.69 -15.85
N THR A 281 16.71 -26.66 -14.98
CA THR A 281 16.20 -28.03 -15.13
C THR A 281 14.80 -28.19 -14.55
N ALA A 282 13.98 -29.00 -15.21
CA ALA A 282 12.75 -29.53 -14.62
C ALA A 282 13.09 -30.54 -13.51
N ASP A 283 12.22 -30.64 -12.52
CA ASP A 283 12.28 -31.65 -11.45
C ASP A 283 11.05 -32.57 -11.42
N GLY A 284 10.17 -32.44 -12.43
CA GLY A 284 8.94 -33.22 -12.57
C GLY A 284 7.75 -32.67 -11.77
N SER A 285 7.93 -31.58 -11.02
CA SER A 285 6.83 -30.82 -10.44
C SER A 285 6.28 -29.77 -11.41
N ASP A 286 5.11 -29.22 -11.09
CA ASP A 286 4.52 -28.08 -11.79
C ASP A 286 5.47 -26.87 -11.78
N LEU A 287 5.14 -25.81 -12.52
CA LEU A 287 5.91 -24.57 -12.48
C LEU A 287 5.22 -23.52 -11.62
N HIS A 288 6.02 -22.58 -11.11
CA HIS A 288 5.58 -21.37 -10.46
C HIS A 288 6.09 -20.16 -11.24
N LEU A 289 5.18 -19.27 -11.62
CA LEU A 289 5.50 -17.99 -12.25
C LEU A 289 5.28 -16.86 -11.23
N SER A 290 6.32 -16.07 -10.99
CA SER A 290 6.21 -14.78 -10.31
C SER A 290 6.47 -13.66 -11.32
N TYR A 291 5.61 -12.65 -11.37
CA TYR A 291 5.79 -11.54 -12.31
C TYR A 291 5.26 -10.19 -11.80
N LYS A 292 5.71 -9.13 -12.46
CA LYS A 292 5.18 -7.77 -12.32
C LYS A 292 4.92 -7.10 -13.66
N THR A 293 4.00 -6.16 -13.64
CA THR A 293 3.72 -5.23 -14.72
C THR A 293 3.89 -3.79 -14.22
N VAL A 294 4.53 -2.93 -15.01
CA VAL A 294 4.74 -1.51 -14.68
C VAL A 294 4.31 -0.66 -15.85
N MET A 295 3.32 0.21 -15.64
CA MET A 295 2.82 1.14 -16.64
C MET A 295 3.68 2.40 -16.67
N ARG A 296 4.61 2.48 -17.62
CA ARG A 296 5.43 3.68 -17.85
C ARG A 296 4.62 4.82 -18.47
N SER A 297 3.66 4.48 -19.33
CA SER A 297 2.71 5.43 -19.93
C SER A 297 1.53 4.66 -20.53
N ASP A 298 0.57 5.37 -21.11
CA ASP A 298 -0.48 4.79 -21.97
C ASP A 298 0.09 4.08 -23.21
N GLN A 299 1.36 4.29 -23.54
CA GLN A 299 2.06 3.72 -24.68
C GLN A 299 3.17 2.76 -24.31
N GLN A 300 3.44 2.54 -23.02
CA GLN A 300 4.52 1.66 -22.61
C GLN A 300 4.21 0.93 -21.30
N VAL A 301 4.34 -0.39 -21.36
CA VAL A 301 4.31 -1.29 -20.20
C VAL A 301 5.57 -2.14 -20.19
N ILE A 302 6.16 -2.29 -19.00
CA ILE A 302 7.26 -3.19 -18.74
C ILE A 302 6.71 -4.41 -17.99
N ILE A 303 7.07 -5.60 -18.45
CA ILE A 303 6.73 -6.86 -17.77
C ILE A 303 8.03 -7.56 -17.42
N VAL A 304 8.18 -7.93 -16.16
CA VAL A 304 9.29 -8.76 -15.67
C VAL A 304 8.68 -9.99 -15.04
N GLY A 305 9.13 -11.18 -15.45
CA GLY A 305 8.62 -12.43 -14.89
C GLY A 305 9.68 -13.52 -14.89
N ALA A 306 9.54 -14.48 -13.99
CA ALA A 306 10.41 -15.63 -13.91
C ALA A 306 9.64 -16.89 -13.49
N PHE A 307 9.94 -17.99 -14.17
CA PHE A 307 9.48 -19.34 -13.87
C PHE A 307 10.53 -20.07 -13.01
N THR A 308 10.06 -20.80 -12.01
CA THR A 308 10.84 -21.86 -11.34
C THR A 308 9.94 -23.09 -11.17
N THR A 309 10.49 -24.20 -10.68
CA THR A 309 9.67 -25.36 -10.36
C THR A 309 8.94 -25.15 -9.04
N ALA A 310 7.72 -25.68 -8.96
CA ALA A 310 6.88 -25.71 -7.77
C ALA A 310 7.65 -26.17 -6.54
N THR A 311 8.38 -27.28 -6.67
CA THR A 311 9.16 -27.85 -5.56
C THR A 311 10.25 -26.89 -5.07
N ARG A 312 10.91 -26.15 -5.97
CA ARG A 312 11.93 -25.14 -5.58
C ARG A 312 11.30 -23.88 -4.99
N TYR A 313 10.12 -23.49 -5.47
CA TYR A 313 9.41 -22.33 -4.92
C TYR A 313 8.87 -22.60 -3.51
N ASP A 314 8.26 -23.77 -3.32
CA ASP A 314 7.61 -24.17 -2.07
C ASP A 314 8.62 -24.55 -0.98
N GLN A 315 9.90 -24.77 -1.34
CA GLN A 315 10.97 -25.04 -0.38
C GLN A 315 11.37 -23.76 0.38
N PRO A 316 11.22 -23.72 1.72
CA PRO A 316 11.40 -22.50 2.50
C PRO A 316 12.77 -21.82 2.42
N ASP A 317 13.82 -22.59 2.16
CA ASP A 317 15.22 -22.14 2.16
C ASP A 317 15.82 -22.05 0.76
N HIS A 318 15.03 -22.33 -0.28
CA HIS A 318 15.57 -22.46 -1.62
C HIS A 318 15.70 -21.10 -2.31
N GLY A 319 16.91 -20.79 -2.79
CA GLY A 319 17.24 -19.49 -3.39
C GLY A 319 16.39 -19.08 -4.60
N ALA A 320 15.76 -20.05 -5.28
CA ALA A 320 14.83 -19.80 -6.39
C ALA A 320 13.68 -18.87 -5.99
N ARG A 321 13.04 -19.14 -4.85
CA ARG A 321 11.86 -18.40 -4.38
C ARG A 321 12.19 -16.92 -4.25
N PHE A 322 13.22 -16.61 -3.47
CA PHE A 322 13.67 -15.26 -3.22
C PHE A 322 14.10 -14.55 -4.51
N ALA A 323 14.80 -15.24 -5.42
CA ALA A 323 15.23 -14.63 -6.68
C ALA A 323 14.04 -14.26 -7.59
N VAL A 324 13.04 -15.14 -7.72
CA VAL A 324 11.87 -14.84 -8.56
C VAL A 324 10.94 -13.80 -7.92
N GLU A 325 10.82 -13.81 -6.59
CA GLU A 325 10.05 -12.81 -5.84
C GLU A 325 10.73 -11.44 -5.87
N ASP A 326 12.07 -11.34 -5.74
CA ASP A 326 12.81 -10.08 -5.84
C ASP A 326 12.68 -9.41 -7.21
N LEU A 327 12.71 -10.22 -8.27
CA LEU A 327 12.46 -9.75 -9.64
C LEU A 327 11.02 -9.22 -9.78
N ALA A 328 10.06 -9.93 -9.21
CA ALA A 328 8.63 -9.61 -9.27
C ALA A 328 8.16 -8.57 -8.24
N GLY A 329 8.94 -8.27 -7.20
CA GLY A 329 8.56 -7.38 -6.08
C GLY A 329 8.64 -5.88 -6.37
N GLY A 330 9.12 -5.50 -7.56
CA GLY A 330 9.22 -4.10 -7.97
C GLY A 330 10.60 -3.50 -7.74
N THR A 331 11.26 -3.79 -6.61
CA THR A 331 12.55 -3.18 -6.21
C THR A 331 13.73 -3.47 -7.15
N ALA A 332 13.70 -4.57 -7.90
CA ALA A 332 14.75 -4.88 -8.88
C ALA A 332 14.75 -3.98 -10.14
N LEU A 333 13.67 -3.25 -10.44
CA LEU A 333 13.50 -2.51 -11.70
C LEU A 333 13.50 -1.01 -11.49
N ALA A 334 14.37 -0.30 -12.20
CA ALA A 334 14.42 1.16 -12.28
C ALA A 334 14.33 1.66 -13.74
N MET A 335 14.19 2.97 -13.92
CA MET A 335 14.37 3.64 -15.21
C MET A 335 15.81 3.52 -15.72
N ALA A 336 16.00 3.64 -17.03
CA ALA A 336 17.32 3.63 -17.61
C ALA A 336 18.19 4.80 -17.09
N GLY A 337 19.39 4.49 -16.60
CA GLY A 337 20.36 5.49 -16.13
C GLY A 337 20.28 5.82 -14.63
N GLU A 338 19.47 5.09 -13.87
CA GLU A 338 19.49 5.15 -12.42
C GLU A 338 20.80 4.58 -11.84
N THR A 339 21.10 4.91 -10.58
CA THR A 339 22.26 4.42 -9.85
C THR A 339 21.87 3.97 -8.45
N MET A 340 22.70 3.13 -7.85
CA MET A 340 22.53 2.70 -6.46
C MET A 340 23.62 3.31 -5.55
N SER A 341 23.34 3.34 -4.25
CA SER A 341 24.32 3.62 -3.20
C SER A 341 24.16 2.64 -2.06
N ASP A 342 25.25 2.41 -1.33
CA ASP A 342 25.23 1.67 -0.07
C ASP A 342 24.37 2.41 0.96
N GLN A 343 23.62 1.65 1.74
CA GLN A 343 22.80 2.12 2.84
C GLN A 343 22.87 1.08 3.97
N CYS A 344 22.64 1.54 5.19
CA CYS A 344 22.46 0.67 6.32
C CYS A 344 21.39 1.25 7.24
N VAL A 345 20.59 0.35 7.82
CA VAL A 345 19.67 0.65 8.90
C VAL A 345 20.09 -0.18 10.11
N SER A 346 20.15 0.45 11.27
CA SER A 346 20.37 -0.24 12.52
C SER A 346 19.31 0.20 13.51
N LEU A 347 18.75 -0.74 14.28
CA LEU A 347 17.75 -0.42 15.29
C LEU A 347 17.72 -1.45 16.43
N THR A 348 17.26 -1.05 17.60
CA THR A 348 16.97 -1.94 18.75
C THR A 348 15.47 -2.18 18.85
N LEU A 349 15.04 -3.44 18.96
CA LEU A 349 13.63 -3.77 19.21
C LEU A 349 13.26 -3.49 20.67
N ARG A 350 12.18 -2.74 20.92
CA ARG A 350 11.70 -2.40 22.28
C ARG A 350 10.48 -3.18 22.73
N ASP A 351 9.54 -3.50 21.83
CA ASP A 351 8.32 -4.24 22.16
C ASP A 351 7.88 -5.12 20.97
N THR A 352 7.09 -6.17 21.26
CA THR A 352 6.39 -6.94 20.22
C THR A 352 5.23 -6.13 19.69
N THR A 353 5.14 -6.01 18.37
CA THR A 353 4.15 -5.17 17.74
C THR A 353 2.73 -5.73 17.87
N GLU A 354 1.81 -4.82 18.20
CA GLU A 354 0.41 -5.13 18.43
C GLU A 354 -0.42 -4.98 17.14
N VAL A 355 -1.39 -5.87 16.93
CA VAL A 355 -2.37 -5.75 15.84
C VAL A 355 -3.78 -5.96 16.34
N ASP A 356 -4.67 -5.08 15.92
CA ASP A 356 -6.11 -5.24 16.10
C ASP A 356 -6.78 -5.40 14.73
N ILE A 357 -7.30 -6.60 14.49
CA ILE A 357 -7.94 -6.97 13.22
C ILE A 357 -9.45 -6.88 13.42
N ILE A 358 -10.14 -6.19 12.52
CA ILE A 358 -11.60 -6.21 12.43
C ILE A 358 -11.97 -6.93 11.14
N ILE A 359 -12.79 -7.97 11.24
CA ILE A 359 -13.39 -8.66 10.10
C ILE A 359 -14.82 -8.16 9.94
N SER A 360 -15.10 -7.47 8.84
CA SER A 360 -16.45 -7.07 8.44
C SER A 360 -16.96 -8.06 7.39
N MET A 361 -18.01 -8.80 7.76
CA MET A 361 -18.48 -9.94 6.98
C MET A 361 -19.92 -9.75 6.54
N ASP A 362 -20.14 -9.92 5.24
CA ASP A 362 -21.46 -10.14 4.67
C ASP A 362 -21.97 -11.54 5.08
N ALA A 363 -23.17 -11.58 5.64
CA ALA A 363 -23.86 -12.80 6.06
C ALA A 363 -25.14 -13.04 5.24
N SER A 364 -25.20 -12.50 4.02
CA SER A 364 -26.24 -12.79 3.04
C SER A 364 -26.33 -14.30 2.77
N GLY A 365 -27.48 -14.74 2.24
CA GLY A 365 -27.70 -16.17 2.01
C GLY A 365 -26.72 -16.82 1.03
N SER A 366 -26.17 -16.04 0.07
CA SER A 366 -25.16 -16.48 -0.89
C SER A 366 -23.78 -16.68 -0.24
N MET A 367 -23.50 -15.98 0.86
CA MET A 367 -22.23 -16.07 1.60
C MET A 367 -22.10 -17.29 2.51
N SER A 368 -23.13 -18.14 2.64
CA SER A 368 -23.14 -19.27 3.59
C SER A 368 -21.96 -20.25 3.43
N SER A 369 -21.50 -20.53 2.20
CA SER A 369 -20.33 -21.39 1.98
C SER A 369 -19.02 -20.68 2.32
N VAL A 370 -18.91 -19.39 2.06
CA VAL A 370 -17.73 -18.57 2.38
C VAL A 370 -17.62 -18.39 3.89
N GLN A 371 -18.74 -18.13 4.57
CA GLN A 371 -18.83 -18.05 6.03
C GLN A 371 -18.42 -19.37 6.72
N ALA A 372 -18.85 -20.52 6.17
CA ALA A 372 -18.43 -21.83 6.67
C ALA A 372 -16.92 -22.08 6.45
N ALA A 373 -16.38 -21.70 5.29
CA ALA A 373 -14.95 -21.80 5.04
C ALA A 373 -14.14 -20.91 5.98
N LEU A 374 -14.58 -19.66 6.19
CA LEU A 374 -13.90 -18.68 7.03
C LEU A 374 -13.92 -19.08 8.52
N SER A 375 -15.06 -19.55 9.03
CA SER A 375 -15.14 -20.06 10.41
C SER A 375 -14.28 -21.31 10.62
N GLY A 376 -14.18 -22.19 9.62
CA GLY A 376 -13.25 -23.33 9.64
C GLY A 376 -11.77 -22.91 9.65
N PHE A 377 -11.45 -21.80 8.98
CA PHE A 377 -10.10 -21.26 8.86
C PHE A 377 -9.61 -20.50 10.11
N ALA A 378 -10.49 -20.07 11.01
CA ALA A 378 -10.12 -19.28 12.19
C ALA A 378 -8.96 -19.90 13.02
N ASN A 379 -8.90 -21.23 13.12
CA ASN A 379 -7.78 -21.92 13.79
C ASN A 379 -6.45 -21.77 13.03
N GLU A 380 -6.47 -21.93 11.70
CA GLU A 380 -5.26 -21.77 10.88
C GLU A 380 -4.82 -20.30 10.85
N PHE A 381 -5.76 -19.35 10.69
CA PHE A 381 -5.45 -17.91 10.73
C PHE A 381 -4.70 -17.51 12.01
N THR A 382 -5.25 -17.92 13.15
CA THR A 382 -4.67 -17.59 14.45
C THR A 382 -3.37 -18.35 14.71
N THR A 383 -3.20 -19.54 14.14
CA THR A 383 -1.93 -20.28 14.14
C THR A 383 -0.87 -19.49 13.35
N LEU A 384 -1.18 -19.03 12.15
CA LEU A 384 -0.28 -18.23 11.32
C LEU A 384 0.12 -16.92 12.02
N LEU A 385 -0.82 -16.23 12.66
CA LEU A 385 -0.53 -15.01 13.43
C LEU A 385 0.34 -15.29 14.68
N ASN A 386 0.16 -16.44 15.33
CA ASN A 386 1.01 -16.86 16.46
C ASN A 386 2.42 -17.25 16.00
N GLU A 387 2.55 -18.00 14.91
CA GLU A 387 3.82 -18.37 14.29
C GLU A 387 4.58 -17.14 13.78
N ALA A 388 3.85 -16.11 13.39
CA ALA A 388 4.39 -14.81 13.01
C ALA A 388 4.91 -13.98 14.19
N GLY A 389 4.69 -14.39 15.44
CA GLY A 389 5.14 -13.65 16.64
C GLY A 389 4.44 -12.31 16.84
N VAL A 390 3.28 -12.09 16.21
CA VAL A 390 2.51 -10.85 16.29
C VAL A 390 1.64 -10.87 17.53
N ASP A 391 1.52 -9.73 18.22
CA ASP A 391 0.57 -9.63 19.33
C ASP A 391 -0.83 -9.22 18.84
N TRP A 392 -1.64 -10.20 18.45
CA TRP A 392 -2.89 -9.96 17.72
C TRP A 392 -4.15 -10.15 18.57
N ARG A 393 -5.25 -9.51 18.17
CA ARG A 393 -6.63 -9.83 18.59
C ARG A 393 -7.64 -9.45 17.50
N ILE A 394 -8.77 -10.15 17.44
CA ILE A 394 -9.75 -10.05 16.35
C ILE A 394 -11.13 -9.63 16.88
N GLY A 395 -11.71 -8.62 16.25
CA GLY A 395 -13.12 -8.25 16.32
C GLY A 395 -13.85 -8.69 15.05
N VAL A 396 -15.14 -9.01 15.16
CA VAL A 396 -15.99 -9.37 14.01
C VAL A 396 -17.19 -8.43 14.01
N THR A 397 -17.59 -7.94 12.85
CA THR A 397 -18.80 -7.13 12.69
C THR A 397 -19.61 -7.54 11.46
N GLY A 398 -20.89 -7.17 11.45
CA GLY A 398 -21.80 -7.37 10.33
C GLY A 398 -22.04 -6.10 9.52
N VAL A 399 -22.98 -6.18 8.58
CA VAL A 399 -23.18 -5.18 7.51
C VAL A 399 -24.43 -4.31 7.70
N ASP A 400 -25.07 -4.37 8.85
CA ASP A 400 -26.27 -3.59 9.13
C ASP A 400 -25.94 -2.13 9.44
N CYS A 401 -26.60 -1.20 8.75
CA CYS A 401 -26.37 0.24 8.85
C CYS A 401 -27.62 1.06 9.27
N GLU A 402 -28.68 0.42 9.77
CA GLU A 402 -29.91 1.10 10.16
C GLU A 402 -29.66 2.27 11.14
N GLY A 403 -30.06 3.48 10.72
CA GLY A 403 -30.00 4.67 11.58
C GLY A 403 -28.59 5.22 11.83
N ILE A 404 -27.59 4.83 11.03
CA ILE A 404 -26.17 5.18 11.26
C ILE A 404 -25.89 6.69 11.42
N GLN A 405 -26.64 7.55 10.75
CA GLN A 405 -26.49 9.02 10.86
C GLN A 405 -26.95 9.57 12.22
N ASP A 406 -27.90 8.87 12.84
CA ASP A 406 -28.49 9.20 14.13
C ASP A 406 -27.77 8.48 15.30
N ASP A 407 -26.75 7.67 15.01
CA ASP A 407 -25.99 6.90 15.99
C ASP A 407 -24.93 7.78 16.70
N GLU A 408 -25.27 8.27 17.89
CA GLU A 408 -24.40 9.14 18.70
C GLU A 408 -23.16 8.43 19.27
N GLU A 409 -23.07 7.09 19.20
CA GLU A 409 -21.85 6.35 19.56
C GLU A 409 -20.75 6.48 18.49
N LEU A 410 -21.12 6.84 17.26
CA LEU A 410 -20.17 7.14 16.19
C LEU A 410 -19.74 8.61 16.22
N SER A 411 -18.47 8.84 15.95
CA SER A 411 -17.89 10.17 15.87
C SER A 411 -18.59 11.02 14.81
N TYR A 412 -18.66 12.32 15.07
CA TYR A 412 -19.24 13.27 14.11
C TYR A 412 -18.49 13.23 12.78
N ASP A 413 -17.15 13.15 12.83
CA ASP A 413 -16.29 13.09 11.65
C ASP A 413 -16.65 11.88 10.78
N PHE A 414 -16.79 10.69 11.38
CA PHE A 414 -17.18 9.50 10.62
C PHE A 414 -18.61 9.62 10.06
N ARG A 415 -19.57 10.10 10.88
CA ARG A 415 -20.95 10.29 10.42
C ARG A 415 -21.06 11.32 9.29
N SER A 416 -20.16 12.29 9.22
CA SER A 416 -20.13 13.30 8.16
C SER A 416 -19.75 12.75 6.78
N LEU A 417 -19.11 11.56 6.72
CA LEU A 417 -18.82 10.86 5.47
C LEU A 417 -20.10 10.30 4.81
N TRP A 418 -21.15 10.09 5.59
CA TRP A 418 -22.42 9.59 5.09
C TRP A 418 -23.23 10.73 4.46
N PRO A 419 -23.77 10.54 3.24
CA PRO A 419 -24.55 11.57 2.56
C PRO A 419 -25.81 11.92 3.38
N GLY A 420 -25.92 13.17 3.81
CA GLY A 420 -26.99 13.66 4.69
C GLY A 420 -28.40 13.55 4.08
N PRO A 421 -29.47 13.49 4.91
CA PRO A 421 -30.84 13.40 4.42
C PRO A 421 -31.37 14.70 3.77
N ASP A 422 -30.72 15.84 4.00
CA ASP A 422 -31.10 17.12 3.38
C ASP A 422 -29.95 18.14 3.49
N GLU A 423 -29.06 18.17 2.50
CA GLU A 423 -28.36 19.43 2.18
C GLU A 423 -28.62 19.76 0.72
N SER A 424 -29.43 20.80 0.54
CA SER A 424 -29.72 21.56 -0.68
C SER A 424 -28.49 22.13 -1.46
N GLN A 425 -27.34 21.43 -1.45
CA GLN A 425 -26.13 21.78 -2.19
C GLN A 425 -25.62 20.62 -3.07
N LEU A 426 -26.51 19.94 -3.79
CA LEU A 426 -26.07 19.33 -5.05
C LEU A 426 -25.66 20.46 -6.01
N PRO A 427 -24.49 20.42 -6.66
CA PRO A 427 -24.21 21.31 -7.78
C PRO A 427 -25.35 21.17 -8.80
N PRO A 428 -25.81 22.27 -9.43
CA PRO A 428 -27.11 22.31 -10.09
C PRO A 428 -27.11 21.42 -11.35
N VAL A 429 -27.53 20.17 -11.20
CA VAL A 429 -27.91 19.32 -12.34
C VAL A 429 -29.42 19.47 -12.54
N PRO A 430 -29.88 20.09 -13.63
CA PRO A 430 -31.30 20.39 -13.82
C PRO A 430 -32.02 19.13 -14.29
N ILE A 431 -32.66 18.40 -13.37
CA ILE A 431 -33.59 17.32 -13.71
C ILE A 431 -35.01 17.71 -13.25
N PRO A 432 -36.00 17.81 -14.16
CA PRO A 432 -37.34 18.26 -13.81
C PRO A 432 -38.21 17.05 -13.42
N PHE A 433 -38.36 16.77 -12.13
CA PHE A 433 -39.41 15.90 -11.62
C PHE A 433 -40.27 16.65 -10.59
N PRO A 434 -41.62 16.65 -10.71
CA PRO A 434 -42.49 17.29 -9.76
C PRO A 434 -42.85 16.33 -8.63
N GLY A 435 -42.40 16.62 -7.42
CA GLY A 435 -42.80 15.89 -6.21
C GLY A 435 -41.61 15.67 -5.28
N GLU A 436 -41.61 16.41 -4.18
CA GLU A 436 -40.75 16.25 -3.01
C GLU A 436 -41.03 14.85 -2.41
N MET A 437 -40.32 13.83 -2.91
CA MET A 437 -40.19 12.54 -2.24
C MET A 437 -38.90 12.61 -1.44
N ASP A 438 -39.05 12.54 -0.12
CA ASP A 438 -38.00 12.22 0.84
C ASP A 438 -37.45 10.82 0.48
N LEU A 439 -36.44 10.81 -0.39
CA LEU A 439 -35.64 9.63 -0.70
C LEU A 439 -34.72 9.44 0.50
N GLY A 440 -35.26 8.83 1.57
CA GLY A 440 -34.53 8.59 2.82
C GLY A 440 -33.10 8.13 2.54
N GLY A 441 -32.14 8.65 3.33
CA GLY A 441 -30.71 8.39 3.14
C GLY A 441 -30.39 6.89 2.95
N PRO A 442 -29.22 6.56 2.37
CA PRO A 442 -28.93 5.22 1.82
C PRO A 442 -29.11 4.05 2.81
N CYS A 443 -29.11 4.32 4.11
CA CYS A 443 -29.31 3.35 5.19
C CYS A 443 -30.68 3.41 5.90
N ARG A 444 -31.69 4.08 5.34
CA ARG A 444 -33.07 4.06 5.86
C ARG A 444 -33.92 3.06 5.11
N SER A 445 -34.49 2.09 5.84
CA SER A 445 -35.60 1.29 5.32
C SER A 445 -36.71 2.22 4.80
N PRO A 446 -37.26 2.01 3.59
CA PRO A 446 -38.32 2.84 3.06
C PRO A 446 -39.51 2.83 4.03
N SER A 447 -39.76 3.99 4.62
CA SER A 447 -40.78 4.19 5.64
C SER A 447 -42.18 3.97 5.04
N GLY A 448 -42.69 2.73 5.14
CA GLY A 448 -44.07 2.43 4.73
C GLY A 448 -44.42 0.98 4.44
N VAL A 449 -43.46 0.07 4.34
CA VAL A 449 -43.75 -1.36 4.17
C VAL A 449 -43.10 -2.11 5.32
N GLY A 450 -43.92 -2.68 6.21
CA GLY A 450 -43.47 -3.57 7.27
C GLY A 450 -42.79 -4.80 6.66
N GLY A 451 -41.50 -4.67 6.37
CA GLY A 451 -40.59 -5.72 5.98
C GLY A 451 -40.02 -6.35 7.23
N ILE A 452 -40.16 -7.66 7.32
CA ILE A 452 -39.64 -8.50 8.40
C ILE A 452 -38.14 -8.63 8.17
N GLY A 453 -37.34 -7.80 8.83
CA GLY A 453 -35.89 -7.95 8.98
C GLY A 453 -35.56 -7.58 10.41
N GLY A 454 -35.36 -8.58 11.26
CA GLY A 454 -34.89 -8.35 12.63
C GLY A 454 -33.37 -8.28 12.63
N GLY A 455 -32.82 -7.12 12.98
CA GLY A 455 -31.43 -6.87 13.33
C GLY A 455 -31.43 -5.47 13.97
N GLY A 456 -30.91 -5.32 15.19
CA GLY A 456 -30.93 -4.03 15.88
C GLY A 456 -29.82 -3.11 15.40
N ASP A 457 -29.83 -1.85 15.86
CA ASP A 457 -28.86 -0.76 15.70
C ASP A 457 -27.38 -1.19 15.84
N ASN A 458 -26.89 -1.99 14.89
CA ASN A 458 -25.59 -2.62 14.97
C ASN A 458 -24.55 -1.69 14.36
N ASN A 459 -24.80 -1.04 13.21
CA ASN A 459 -23.96 0.00 12.56
C ASN A 459 -22.43 -0.18 12.70
N GLY A 460 -21.90 -1.42 12.69
CA GLY A 460 -20.48 -1.72 13.00
C GLY A 460 -20.15 -2.19 14.43
N LYS A 461 -21.12 -2.58 15.26
CA LYS A 461 -20.86 -3.12 16.61
C LYS A 461 -20.15 -4.45 16.49
N LEU A 462 -19.16 -4.68 17.37
CA LEU A 462 -18.45 -5.95 17.38
C LEU A 462 -19.34 -7.06 17.95
N VAL A 463 -19.50 -8.14 17.18
CA VAL A 463 -20.21 -9.35 17.60
C VAL A 463 -19.53 -9.92 18.84
N GLY A 464 -20.31 -10.15 19.89
CA GLY A 464 -19.78 -10.60 21.18
C GLY A 464 -19.02 -9.52 21.97
N GLY A 465 -19.12 -8.23 21.58
CA GLY A 465 -18.80 -7.07 22.42
C GLY A 465 -17.34 -6.65 22.50
N GLY A 466 -16.45 -7.18 21.65
CA GLY A 466 -15.05 -6.73 21.64
C GLY A 466 -14.11 -7.65 20.88
N PHE A 467 -12.82 -7.36 20.95
CA PHE A 467 -11.73 -8.17 20.43
C PHE A 467 -11.52 -9.44 21.26
N THR A 468 -11.04 -10.52 20.62
CA THR A 468 -10.68 -11.78 21.28
C THR A 468 -9.44 -12.41 20.63
N ARG A 469 -8.83 -13.34 21.36
CA ARG A 469 -7.72 -14.19 20.89
C ARG A 469 -8.11 -15.66 20.78
N ASP A 470 -9.32 -16.01 21.20
CA ASP A 470 -9.78 -17.39 21.20
C ASP A 470 -10.30 -17.77 19.81
N PRO A 471 -9.65 -18.73 19.09
CA PRO A 471 -10.05 -19.10 17.74
C PRO A 471 -11.48 -19.62 17.66
N GLN A 472 -11.95 -20.32 18.70
CA GLN A 472 -13.33 -20.82 18.74
C GLN A 472 -14.33 -19.66 18.88
N THR A 473 -14.07 -18.71 19.77
CA THR A 473 -14.90 -17.49 19.90
C THR A 473 -14.93 -16.71 18.59
N ILE A 474 -13.83 -16.64 17.84
CA ILE A 474 -13.80 -15.99 16.52
C ILE A 474 -14.70 -16.74 15.53
N ALA A 475 -14.55 -18.06 15.43
CA ALA A 475 -15.39 -18.90 14.57
C ALA A 475 -16.88 -18.79 14.93
N ASP A 476 -17.22 -18.76 16.22
CA ASP A 476 -18.59 -18.60 16.70
C ASP A 476 -19.14 -17.22 16.30
N ARG A 477 -18.36 -16.15 16.49
CA ARG A 477 -18.75 -14.79 16.10
C ARG A 477 -18.94 -14.62 14.60
N LEU A 478 -18.11 -15.27 13.77
CA LEU A 478 -18.27 -15.31 12.32
C LEU A 478 -19.58 -16.01 11.93
N ASN A 479 -19.97 -17.07 12.63
CA ASN A 479 -21.23 -17.77 12.40
C ASN A 479 -22.46 -16.99 12.92
N ASP A 480 -22.26 -16.13 13.92
CA ASP A 480 -23.32 -15.34 14.57
C ASP A 480 -23.58 -13.98 13.89
N VAL A 481 -22.83 -13.62 12.83
CA VAL A 481 -23.11 -12.41 12.05
C VAL A 481 -24.52 -12.53 11.46
N SER A 482 -25.39 -11.56 11.80
CA SER A 482 -26.80 -11.59 11.42
C SER A 482 -26.96 -11.51 9.91
N SER A 483 -27.72 -12.44 9.33
CA SER A 483 -28.09 -12.37 7.92
C SER A 483 -28.90 -11.11 7.66
N SER A 484 -28.40 -10.25 6.78
CA SER A 484 -29.10 -9.06 6.31
C SER A 484 -29.22 -9.11 4.79
N SER A 485 -30.10 -8.29 4.22
CA SER A 485 -30.19 -8.09 2.76
C SER A 485 -29.35 -6.91 2.27
N HIS A 486 -28.46 -6.39 3.11
CA HIS A 486 -27.63 -5.23 2.83
C HIS A 486 -26.16 -5.61 2.69
N GLU A 487 -25.40 -4.81 1.94
CA GLU A 487 -24.03 -5.13 1.52
C GLU A 487 -23.05 -3.98 1.86
N TYR A 488 -23.16 -3.42 3.07
CA TYR A 488 -22.32 -2.32 3.58
C TYR A 488 -21.03 -2.80 4.27
N THR A 489 -20.34 -3.79 3.70
CA THR A 489 -19.19 -4.43 4.38
C THR A 489 -18.04 -3.47 4.68
N LEU A 490 -17.62 -2.66 3.70
CA LEU A 490 -16.52 -1.74 3.90
C LEU A 490 -16.90 -0.67 4.92
N THR A 491 -18.05 -0.03 4.73
CA THR A 491 -18.45 1.10 5.56
C THR A 491 -18.81 0.69 6.98
N MET A 492 -19.39 -0.50 7.21
CA MET A 492 -19.61 -1.01 8.58
C MET A 492 -18.31 -1.47 9.25
N GLY A 493 -17.35 -1.96 8.49
CA GLY A 493 -16.00 -2.24 8.99
C GLY A 493 -15.32 -0.96 9.50
N MET A 494 -15.47 0.14 8.77
CA MET A 494 -14.97 1.46 9.20
C MET A 494 -15.73 2.01 10.41
N ALA A 495 -17.06 1.81 10.47
CA ALA A 495 -17.85 2.18 11.64
C ALA A 495 -17.42 1.39 12.89
N ALA A 496 -17.02 0.13 12.72
CA ALA A 496 -16.46 -0.67 13.81
C ALA A 496 -15.11 -0.12 14.31
N ILE A 497 -14.24 0.32 13.40
CA ILE A 497 -13.00 1.03 13.78
C ILE A 497 -13.35 2.27 14.61
N ASP A 498 -14.25 3.12 14.11
CA ASP A 498 -14.65 4.37 14.78
C ASP A 498 -15.19 4.11 16.20
N ARG A 499 -16.05 3.09 16.35
CA ARG A 499 -16.55 2.68 17.68
C ARG A 499 -15.49 2.12 18.60
N SER A 500 -14.46 1.50 18.04
CA SER A 500 -13.32 1.02 18.82
C SER A 500 -12.33 2.14 19.18
N LEU A 501 -12.61 3.39 18.81
CA LEU A 501 -11.91 4.57 19.29
C LEU A 501 -12.66 5.23 20.47
N PRO A 502 -11.98 6.05 21.30
CA PRO A 502 -10.53 6.26 21.33
C PRO A 502 -9.78 4.99 21.78
N ARG A 503 -8.50 4.91 21.42
CA ARG A 503 -7.64 3.77 21.76
C ARG A 503 -7.47 3.60 23.27
N ALA A 504 -7.45 2.36 23.77
CA ALA A 504 -7.27 2.04 25.18
C ALA A 504 -6.70 0.62 25.41
N GLU A 505 -5.68 0.51 26.26
CA GLU A 505 -4.93 -0.73 26.54
C GLU A 505 -5.77 -1.85 27.18
N ASN A 506 -6.73 -1.48 28.04
CA ASN A 506 -7.46 -2.42 28.90
C ASN A 506 -8.96 -2.52 28.60
N ALA A 507 -9.40 -1.95 27.47
CA ALA A 507 -10.80 -2.05 27.03
C ALA A 507 -10.89 -3.07 25.91
N VAL A 508 -11.70 -4.11 26.12
CA VAL A 508 -11.84 -5.23 25.18
C VAL A 508 -12.53 -4.81 23.89
N ASP A 509 -13.28 -3.72 23.89
CA ASP A 509 -14.03 -3.15 22.76
C ASP A 509 -13.27 -2.02 22.05
N LYS A 510 -12.15 -1.56 22.59
CA LYS A 510 -11.35 -0.48 22.02
C LYS A 510 -10.08 -0.99 21.40
N ILE A 511 -9.59 -0.31 20.36
CA ILE A 511 -8.29 -0.56 19.74
C ILE A 511 -7.17 -0.21 20.73
N ARG A 512 -6.05 -0.94 20.71
CA ARG A 512 -4.92 -0.71 21.60
C ARG A 512 -4.13 0.53 21.17
N PRO A 513 -3.50 1.26 22.11
CA PRO A 513 -2.74 2.47 21.81
C PRO A 513 -1.69 2.25 20.71
N ASN A 514 -0.99 1.11 20.75
CA ASN A 514 0.14 0.82 19.88
C ASN A 514 -0.19 -0.16 18.74
N ALA A 515 -1.46 -0.56 18.60
CA ALA A 515 -1.84 -1.57 17.62
C ALA A 515 -1.96 -1.00 16.20
N GLN A 516 -1.37 -1.68 15.22
CA GLN A 516 -1.72 -1.49 13.82
C GLN A 516 -3.17 -1.95 13.61
N VAL A 517 -3.98 -1.11 12.97
CA VAL A 517 -5.38 -1.42 12.67
C VAL A 517 -5.46 -2.10 11.30
N ILE A 518 -6.12 -3.24 11.26
CA ILE A 518 -6.36 -3.99 10.03
C ILE A 518 -7.86 -4.20 9.87
N LEU A 519 -8.40 -3.84 8.70
CA LEU A 519 -9.78 -4.14 8.32
C LEU A 519 -9.78 -5.21 7.25
N VAL A 520 -10.52 -6.29 7.45
CA VAL A 520 -10.75 -7.33 6.44
C VAL A 520 -12.21 -7.28 6.02
N THR A 521 -12.46 -6.99 4.75
CA THR A 521 -13.81 -6.92 4.16
C THR A 521 -14.13 -8.22 3.41
N VAL A 522 -15.27 -8.85 3.69
CA VAL A 522 -15.62 -10.16 3.11
C VAL A 522 -17.05 -10.12 2.57
N THR A 523 -17.22 -10.15 1.25
CA THR A 523 -18.53 -10.09 0.58
C THR A 523 -18.45 -10.71 -0.83
N ASP A 524 -19.55 -11.21 -1.36
CA ASP A 524 -19.69 -11.57 -2.77
C ASP A 524 -20.32 -10.43 -3.60
N GLU A 525 -20.66 -9.32 -2.98
CA GLU A 525 -21.41 -8.22 -3.57
C GLU A 525 -20.60 -6.91 -3.62
N ARG A 526 -21.16 -5.90 -4.29
CA ARG A 526 -20.60 -4.54 -4.31
C ARG A 526 -20.95 -3.80 -3.02
N GLU A 527 -20.10 -2.87 -2.61
CA GLU A 527 -20.45 -1.95 -1.52
C GLU A 527 -21.71 -1.14 -1.89
N GLU A 528 -22.79 -1.35 -1.14
CA GLU A 528 -24.11 -0.82 -1.48
C GLU A 528 -24.13 0.72 -1.47
N LEU A 529 -23.41 1.35 -0.54
CA LEU A 529 -23.28 2.81 -0.49
C LEU A 529 -22.70 3.37 -1.81
N VAL A 530 -21.62 2.76 -2.30
CA VAL A 530 -20.99 3.17 -3.57
C VAL A 530 -21.95 2.94 -4.73
N GLY A 531 -22.64 1.80 -4.74
CA GLY A 531 -23.66 1.47 -5.74
C GLY A 531 -24.82 2.47 -5.80
N HIS A 532 -25.21 3.04 -4.66
CA HIS A 532 -26.27 4.06 -4.57
C HIS A 532 -25.79 5.46 -4.95
N MET A 533 -24.57 5.82 -4.57
CA MET A 533 -24.06 7.18 -4.72
C MET A 533 -23.38 7.45 -6.06
N VAL A 534 -22.85 6.42 -6.71
CA VAL A 534 -22.11 6.54 -7.97
C VAL A 534 -22.94 5.99 -9.14
N PRO A 535 -23.43 6.85 -10.05
CA PRO A 535 -24.22 6.39 -11.19
C PRO A 535 -23.40 5.54 -12.16
N GLY A 536 -24.01 4.45 -12.66
CA GLY A 536 -23.39 3.60 -13.69
C GLY A 536 -22.49 2.49 -13.13
N MET A 537 -22.47 2.29 -11.82
CA MET A 537 -21.85 1.11 -11.21
C MET A 537 -22.50 -0.18 -11.74
N SER A 538 -21.66 -1.10 -12.21
CA SER A 538 -22.03 -2.43 -12.68
C SER A 538 -20.78 -3.32 -12.69
N ASP A 539 -20.90 -4.58 -13.14
CA ASP A 539 -19.75 -5.49 -13.28
C ASP A 539 -18.61 -4.90 -14.13
N SER A 540 -18.93 -4.04 -15.11
CA SER A 540 -17.97 -3.29 -15.90
C SER A 540 -18.28 -1.79 -15.86
N ILE A 541 -17.34 -0.98 -15.36
CA ILE A 541 -17.52 0.47 -15.25
C ILE A 541 -16.78 1.23 -16.35
N SER A 542 -17.34 2.36 -16.76
CA SER A 542 -16.69 3.30 -17.68
C SER A 542 -15.57 4.07 -16.99
N SER A 543 -14.64 4.67 -17.75
CA SER A 543 -13.60 5.53 -17.17
C SER A 543 -14.17 6.71 -16.39
N SER A 544 -15.28 7.32 -16.84
CA SER A 544 -15.93 8.41 -16.09
C SER A 544 -16.56 7.91 -14.79
N THR A 545 -17.23 6.76 -14.82
CA THR A 545 -17.79 6.14 -13.60
C THR A 545 -16.70 5.79 -12.59
N ARG A 546 -15.54 5.34 -13.07
CA ARG A 546 -14.39 5.07 -12.22
C ARG A 546 -13.90 6.35 -11.53
N THR A 547 -13.72 7.44 -12.27
CA THR A 547 -13.34 8.72 -11.67
C THR A 547 -14.37 9.24 -10.67
N ASP A 548 -15.66 9.08 -10.95
CA ASP A 548 -16.72 9.46 -10.00
C ASP A 548 -16.66 8.61 -8.72
N MET A 549 -16.36 7.31 -8.84
CA MET A 549 -16.15 6.40 -7.71
C MET A 549 -14.93 6.77 -6.87
N GLU A 550 -13.80 7.05 -7.52
CA GLU A 550 -12.55 7.48 -6.85
C GLU A 550 -12.80 8.77 -6.07
N ASN A 551 -13.39 9.80 -6.70
CA ASN A 551 -13.74 11.05 -6.04
C ASN A 551 -14.71 10.88 -4.85
N PHE A 552 -15.62 9.91 -4.94
CA PHE A 552 -16.53 9.60 -3.84
C PHE A 552 -15.82 8.92 -2.67
N LEU A 553 -14.82 8.08 -2.93
CA LEU A 553 -14.09 7.31 -1.93
C LEU A 553 -12.91 8.08 -1.32
N ASP A 554 -12.42 9.13 -1.95
CA ASP A 554 -11.32 9.98 -1.46
C ASP A 554 -11.49 10.42 0.01
N PRO A 555 -12.65 10.93 0.46
CA PRO A 555 -12.87 11.28 1.86
C PRO A 555 -12.79 10.09 2.82
N TRP A 556 -13.20 8.91 2.37
CA TRP A 556 -13.13 7.67 3.16
C TRP A 556 -11.68 7.20 3.32
N LEU A 557 -10.88 7.30 2.25
CA LEU A 557 -9.44 7.04 2.28
C LEU A 557 -8.72 8.03 3.21
N GLY A 558 -9.07 9.32 3.13
CA GLY A 558 -8.54 10.33 4.05
C GLY A 558 -8.86 10.03 5.51
N TRP A 559 -10.06 9.51 5.81
CA TRP A 559 -10.44 9.10 7.16
C TRP A 559 -9.65 7.89 7.66
N LEU A 560 -9.43 6.88 6.80
CA LEU A 560 -8.62 5.69 7.11
C LEU A 560 -7.15 6.04 7.37
N ALA A 561 -6.63 7.05 6.67
CA ALA A 561 -5.25 7.50 6.76
C ALA A 561 -4.96 8.41 7.97
N ARG A 562 -5.98 8.80 8.77
CA ARG A 562 -5.76 9.65 9.95
C ARG A 562 -4.77 8.98 10.92
N PRO A 563 -3.87 9.73 11.59
CA PRO A 563 -2.86 9.14 12.47
C PRO A 563 -3.40 8.29 13.62
N ASP A 564 -4.58 8.62 14.14
CA ASP A 564 -5.26 7.85 15.19
C ASP A 564 -5.93 6.57 14.67
N VAL A 565 -6.19 6.48 13.36
CA VAL A 565 -6.77 5.32 12.67
C VAL A 565 -5.67 4.48 12.01
N GLY A 566 -5.02 5.03 10.98
CA GLY A 566 -3.91 4.41 10.24
C GLY A 566 -4.23 3.02 9.70
N ALA A 567 -5.45 2.77 9.23
CA ALA A 567 -5.95 1.43 8.95
C ALA A 567 -5.57 0.94 7.54
N ILE A 568 -5.22 -0.33 7.44
CA ILE A 568 -4.97 -1.02 6.16
C ILE A 568 -6.13 -1.98 5.88
N VAL A 569 -6.70 -1.87 4.69
CA VAL A 569 -7.89 -2.64 4.30
C VAL A 569 -7.47 -3.78 3.39
N TYR A 570 -7.82 -4.99 3.80
CA TYR A 570 -7.74 -6.21 2.99
C TYR A 570 -9.14 -6.63 2.57
N GLY A 571 -9.25 -7.49 1.55
CA GLY A 571 -10.57 -8.02 1.22
C GLY A 571 -10.62 -9.35 0.49
N LEU A 572 -11.77 -10.01 0.66
CA LEU A 572 -12.16 -11.21 -0.06
C LEU A 572 -13.49 -10.90 -0.75
N TYR A 573 -13.43 -10.59 -2.05
CA TYR A 573 -14.58 -10.14 -2.82
C TYR A 573 -14.46 -10.48 -4.30
N ARG A 574 -15.54 -10.29 -5.08
CA ARG A 574 -15.48 -10.47 -6.54
C ARG A 574 -14.67 -9.34 -7.19
N VAL A 575 -13.45 -9.67 -7.60
CA VAL A 575 -12.46 -8.70 -8.08
C VAL A 575 -12.78 -8.21 -9.50
N PRO A 576 -12.56 -6.91 -9.82
CA PRO A 576 -12.70 -6.40 -11.19
C PRO A 576 -11.92 -7.20 -12.24
N GLY A 577 -12.61 -7.53 -13.34
CA GLY A 577 -12.01 -8.26 -14.47
C GLY A 577 -12.02 -9.79 -14.33
N GLN A 578 -12.34 -10.33 -13.14
CA GLN A 578 -12.38 -11.77 -12.93
C GLN A 578 -13.72 -12.39 -13.37
N SER A 579 -13.64 -13.52 -14.07
CA SER A 579 -14.79 -14.39 -14.32
C SER A 579 -15.03 -15.35 -13.15
N CYS A 580 -16.30 -15.59 -12.84
CA CYS A 580 -16.75 -16.47 -11.76
C CYS A 580 -17.53 -17.63 -12.38
N ASP A 581 -17.28 -18.86 -11.92
CA ASP A 581 -17.82 -20.08 -12.54
C ASP A 581 -19.34 -20.22 -12.35
N SER A 582 -19.91 -19.54 -11.36
CA SER A 582 -21.35 -19.44 -11.17
C SER A 582 -21.82 -18.00 -11.11
N ALA A 583 -22.99 -17.75 -11.69
CA ALA A 583 -23.68 -16.45 -11.62
C ALA A 583 -24.18 -16.10 -10.22
N ASP A 584 -24.05 -17.03 -9.27
CA ASP A 584 -24.49 -16.90 -7.87
C ASP A 584 -23.39 -16.29 -6.97
N GLN A 585 -22.23 -15.90 -7.52
CA GLN A 585 -21.09 -15.30 -6.79
C GLN A 585 -21.10 -13.76 -6.80
N GLY A 586 -22.32 -13.18 -6.84
CA GLY A 586 -22.61 -11.76 -6.64
C GLY A 586 -21.96 -10.76 -7.61
N SER A 587 -22.02 -9.46 -7.25
CA SER A 587 -21.63 -8.33 -8.10
C SER A 587 -20.16 -7.89 -7.91
N VAL A 588 -19.54 -7.30 -8.94
CA VAL A 588 -18.13 -6.88 -8.85
C VAL A 588 -17.95 -5.70 -7.86
N ALA A 589 -17.08 -5.86 -6.88
CA ALA A 589 -16.86 -4.90 -5.80
C ALA A 589 -15.81 -3.82 -6.12
N HIS A 590 -16.05 -3.01 -7.18
CA HIS A 590 -15.09 -1.97 -7.62
C HIS A 590 -14.69 -0.98 -6.52
N GLY A 591 -15.63 -0.57 -5.66
CA GLY A 591 -15.35 0.38 -4.59
C GLY A 591 -14.46 -0.19 -3.47
N ILE A 592 -14.77 -1.41 -3.02
CA ILE A 592 -13.93 -2.13 -2.05
C ILE A 592 -12.54 -2.36 -2.64
N HIS A 593 -12.48 -2.75 -3.92
CA HIS A 593 -11.22 -2.97 -4.62
C HIS A 593 -10.33 -1.72 -4.62
N HIS A 594 -10.91 -0.57 -4.94
CA HIS A 594 -10.18 0.69 -4.90
C HIS A 594 -9.62 0.97 -3.49
N VAL A 595 -10.43 0.85 -2.44
CA VAL A 595 -9.97 1.14 -1.07
C VAL A 595 -8.89 0.17 -0.59
N VAL A 596 -9.02 -1.12 -0.90
CA VAL A 596 -7.97 -2.10 -0.58
C VAL A 596 -6.66 -1.74 -1.28
N THR A 597 -6.71 -1.40 -2.56
CA THR A 597 -5.54 -1.00 -3.34
C THR A 597 -4.88 0.27 -2.80
N GLU A 598 -5.66 1.31 -2.50
CA GLU A 598 -5.12 2.61 -2.05
C GLU A 598 -4.58 2.57 -0.62
N THR A 599 -5.12 1.71 0.24
CA THR A 599 -4.58 1.49 1.60
C THR A 599 -3.39 0.53 1.62
N GLY A 600 -2.99 0.00 0.47
CA GLY A 600 -1.84 -0.90 0.31
C GLY A 600 -2.10 -2.35 0.72
N GLY A 601 -3.36 -2.72 0.96
CA GLY A 601 -3.73 -4.08 1.34
C GLY A 601 -3.76 -5.07 0.17
N SER A 602 -3.78 -6.35 0.53
CA SER A 602 -3.95 -7.46 -0.42
C SER A 602 -5.42 -7.87 -0.51
N TYR A 603 -5.79 -8.52 -1.61
CA TYR A 603 -7.13 -9.05 -1.81
C TYR A 603 -7.12 -10.40 -2.50
N GLY A 604 -8.13 -11.20 -2.17
CA GLY A 604 -8.47 -12.44 -2.86
C GLY A 604 -9.87 -12.41 -3.41
N SER A 605 -10.22 -13.50 -4.08
CA SER A 605 -11.53 -13.62 -4.69
C SER A 605 -12.39 -14.72 -4.08
N VAL A 606 -13.63 -14.38 -3.75
CA VAL A 606 -14.67 -15.37 -3.43
C VAL A 606 -14.94 -16.36 -4.57
N CYS A 607 -14.51 -16.04 -5.80
CA CYS A 607 -14.64 -16.91 -6.95
C CYS A 607 -13.51 -17.95 -7.06
N GLN A 608 -12.49 -17.89 -6.19
CA GLN A 608 -11.46 -18.93 -6.13
C GLN A 608 -12.00 -20.19 -5.45
N PRO A 609 -11.56 -21.39 -5.87
CA PRO A 609 -11.97 -22.65 -5.26
C PRO A 609 -11.47 -22.80 -3.81
N ASP A 610 -10.41 -22.07 -3.46
CA ASP A 610 -9.83 -22.05 -2.13
C ASP A 610 -9.45 -20.62 -1.72
N VAL A 611 -10.17 -20.06 -0.74
CA VAL A 611 -9.92 -18.72 -0.19
C VAL A 611 -8.85 -18.72 0.90
N THR A 612 -8.36 -19.90 1.31
CA THR A 612 -7.37 -20.11 2.36
C THR A 612 -6.05 -19.40 2.05
N GLU A 613 -5.57 -19.47 0.80
CA GLU A 613 -4.34 -18.78 0.39
C GLU A 613 -4.44 -17.26 0.56
N THR A 614 -5.60 -16.68 0.26
CA THR A 614 -5.82 -15.24 0.48
C THR A 614 -5.67 -14.86 1.93
N PHE A 615 -6.22 -15.65 2.85
CA PHE A 615 -6.08 -15.35 4.27
C PHE A 615 -4.67 -15.63 4.79
N ARG A 616 -3.96 -16.59 4.20
CA ARG A 616 -2.53 -16.78 4.45
C ARG A 616 -1.73 -15.55 4.02
N ASP A 617 -2.03 -14.98 2.86
CA ASP A 617 -1.44 -13.72 2.39
C ASP A 617 -1.76 -12.55 3.33
N ILE A 618 -2.99 -12.46 3.84
CA ILE A 618 -3.38 -11.45 4.83
C ILE A 618 -2.62 -11.64 6.14
N ALA A 619 -2.48 -12.87 6.63
CA ALA A 619 -1.74 -13.17 7.86
C ALA A 619 -0.25 -12.82 7.72
N HIS A 620 0.36 -13.16 6.58
CA HIS A 620 1.72 -12.76 6.26
C HIS A 620 1.85 -11.23 6.18
N ALA A 621 1.01 -10.57 5.39
CA ALA A 621 1.05 -9.11 5.26
C ALA A 621 0.81 -8.39 6.61
N THR A 622 -0.04 -8.95 7.48
CA THR A 622 -0.25 -8.46 8.85
C THR A 622 1.05 -8.52 9.65
N ARG A 623 1.76 -9.65 9.62
CA ARG A 623 3.09 -9.75 10.23
C ARG A 623 4.08 -8.74 9.64
N ASP A 624 4.05 -8.56 8.33
CA ASP A 624 5.04 -7.76 7.62
C ASP A 624 4.89 -6.27 7.95
N LEU A 625 3.66 -5.80 8.15
CA LEU A 625 3.34 -4.47 8.70
C LEU A 625 3.87 -4.28 10.10
N THR A 626 3.85 -5.36 10.88
CA THR A 626 4.18 -5.31 12.29
C THR A 626 5.64 -5.48 12.58
N SER A 627 6.49 -5.84 11.62
CA SER A 627 7.87 -6.12 11.97
C SER A 627 8.60 -4.90 12.54
N GLY A 628 8.10 -3.66 12.37
CA GLY A 628 8.72 -2.42 12.85
C GLY A 628 10.08 -2.11 12.21
N LEU A 629 10.66 -3.11 11.55
CA LEU A 629 11.97 -3.17 10.94
C LEU A 629 11.87 -2.74 9.48
N ARG A 630 11.54 -1.46 9.29
CA ARG A 630 11.47 -0.84 7.96
C ARG A 630 12.84 -0.34 7.50
N LEU A 631 13.12 -0.51 6.22
CA LEU A 631 14.34 0.00 5.59
C LEU A 631 14.12 1.43 5.09
N VAL A 632 15.21 2.13 4.78
CA VAL A 632 15.16 3.52 4.31
C VAL A 632 15.27 3.58 2.78
N GLY A 633 14.39 4.36 2.15
CA GLY A 633 14.41 4.56 0.70
C GLY A 633 13.99 3.30 -0.05
N ASN A 634 14.61 3.04 -1.20
CA ASN A 634 14.18 1.98 -2.12
C ASN A 634 15.25 0.89 -2.23
N PRO A 635 15.29 -0.09 -1.31
CA PRO A 635 16.33 -1.11 -1.26
C PRO A 635 16.22 -2.05 -2.46
N TYR A 636 17.36 -2.57 -2.90
CA TYR A 636 17.44 -3.73 -3.78
C TYR A 636 17.39 -4.99 -2.92
N ALA A 637 16.26 -5.69 -2.97
CA ALA A 637 15.93 -6.80 -2.06
C ALA A 637 17.04 -7.86 -1.95
N SER A 638 17.64 -8.29 -3.08
CA SER A 638 18.68 -9.33 -3.06
C SER A 638 20.01 -8.88 -2.44
N SER A 639 20.21 -7.59 -2.18
CA SER A 639 21.39 -7.08 -1.47
C SER A 639 21.22 -6.94 0.03
N VAL A 640 19.99 -7.09 0.54
CA VAL A 640 19.69 -6.98 1.96
C VAL A 640 20.37 -8.12 2.71
N ARG A 641 21.21 -7.76 3.69
CA ARG A 641 21.74 -8.68 4.70
C ARG A 641 21.15 -8.29 6.04
N VAL A 642 20.98 -9.27 6.94
CA VAL A 642 20.52 -9.02 8.30
C VAL A 642 21.46 -9.67 9.29
N ASP A 643 21.96 -8.86 10.21
CA ASP A 643 22.80 -9.28 11.33
C ASP A 643 22.09 -8.86 12.64
N VAL A 644 22.17 -9.71 13.66
CA VAL A 644 21.62 -9.44 15.00
C VAL A 644 22.77 -9.44 16.00
N THR A 645 22.80 -8.40 16.84
CA THR A 645 23.79 -8.21 17.90
C THR A 645 23.09 -7.95 19.24
N ASP A 646 23.80 -8.14 20.34
CA ASP A 646 23.37 -7.60 21.63
C ASP A 646 23.51 -6.07 21.66
N LEU A 647 23.00 -5.44 22.73
CA LEU A 647 23.13 -3.99 22.94
C LEU A 647 24.57 -3.52 23.11
N ASP A 648 25.47 -4.41 23.55
CA ASP A 648 26.89 -4.12 23.73
C ASP A 648 27.66 -4.17 22.39
N GLY A 649 26.96 -4.41 21.27
CA GLY A 649 27.52 -4.44 19.92
C GLY A 649 28.36 -5.69 19.62
N VAL A 650 28.27 -6.73 20.46
CA VAL A 650 28.92 -8.00 20.20
C VAL A 650 28.09 -8.74 19.16
N PHE A 651 28.70 -8.98 18.00
CA PHE A 651 28.08 -9.76 16.94
C PHE A 651 27.65 -11.12 17.47
N GLU A 652 26.36 -11.41 17.35
CA GLU A 652 25.81 -12.68 17.81
C GLU A 652 25.62 -13.62 16.63
N ARG A 653 24.86 -13.20 15.61
CA ARG A 653 24.51 -14.06 14.48
C ARG A 653 24.15 -13.27 13.21
N SER A 654 24.46 -13.86 12.06
CA SER A 654 23.91 -13.44 10.76
C SER A 654 22.68 -14.27 10.47
N ILE A 655 21.59 -13.61 10.09
CA ILE A 655 20.31 -14.27 9.82
C ILE A 655 20.27 -14.65 8.33
N PRO A 656 20.11 -15.93 7.99
CA PRO A 656 20.00 -16.34 6.59
C PRO A 656 18.64 -15.90 6.02
N ARG A 657 18.58 -15.71 4.70
CA ARG A 657 17.30 -15.53 4.02
C ARG A 657 16.57 -16.88 3.93
N SER A 658 15.43 -16.99 4.60
CA SER A 658 14.66 -18.23 4.78
C SER A 658 13.27 -17.89 5.33
N ILE A 659 12.23 -18.54 4.82
CA ILE A 659 10.87 -18.46 5.38
C ILE A 659 10.55 -19.57 6.40
N ALA A 660 11.51 -20.46 6.67
CA ALA A 660 11.39 -21.46 7.74
C ALA A 660 12.09 -20.99 9.02
N GLU A 661 13.36 -20.58 8.90
CA GLU A 661 14.24 -20.24 10.02
C GLU A 661 15.20 -19.12 9.59
N GLY A 662 14.70 -17.90 9.41
CA GLY A 662 15.54 -16.79 8.94
C GLY A 662 14.79 -15.49 8.73
N PHE A 663 15.14 -14.75 7.69
CA PHE A 663 14.45 -13.52 7.31
C PHE A 663 13.99 -13.53 5.85
N ASP A 664 13.08 -12.63 5.51
CA ASP A 664 12.79 -12.20 4.14
C ASP A 664 12.52 -10.69 4.10
N PHE A 665 12.40 -10.12 2.91
CA PHE A 665 12.16 -8.69 2.71
C PHE A 665 10.87 -8.43 1.93
N ASP A 666 9.95 -7.68 2.53
CA ASP A 666 8.75 -7.21 1.86
C ASP A 666 9.04 -5.98 1.01
N THR A 667 9.01 -6.17 -0.29
CA THR A 667 9.20 -5.07 -1.25
C THR A 667 8.06 -4.05 -1.30
N ALA A 668 6.84 -4.42 -0.89
CA ALA A 668 5.68 -3.52 -0.89
C ALA A 668 5.64 -2.64 0.37
N TYR A 669 5.98 -3.21 1.53
CA TYR A 669 6.00 -2.52 2.82
C TYR A 669 7.38 -2.00 3.23
N ASN A 670 8.40 -2.30 2.43
CA ASN A 670 9.78 -1.96 2.70
C ASN A 670 10.26 -2.45 4.09
N SER A 671 9.84 -3.66 4.47
CA SER A 671 10.04 -4.19 5.82
C SER A 671 10.75 -5.54 5.83
N LEU A 672 11.54 -5.80 6.88
CA LEU A 672 12.15 -7.10 7.12
C LEU A 672 11.18 -8.01 7.86
N MET A 673 11.04 -9.24 7.40
CA MET A 673 10.24 -10.29 8.02
C MET A 673 11.17 -11.30 8.66
N PHE A 674 10.82 -11.83 9.84
CA PHE A 674 11.60 -12.89 10.50
C PHE A 674 10.75 -14.13 10.73
N TYR A 675 11.42 -15.28 10.70
CA TYR A 675 10.81 -16.60 10.72
C TYR A 675 11.57 -17.52 11.68
N GLY A 676 10.82 -18.42 12.33
CA GLY A 676 11.35 -19.43 13.21
C GLY A 676 12.05 -18.86 14.45
N ASN A 677 13.06 -19.56 14.93
CA ASN A 677 13.82 -19.19 16.12
C ASN A 677 14.89 -18.12 15.86
N ASN A 678 15.00 -17.66 14.61
CA ASN A 678 15.96 -16.62 14.21
C ASN A 678 15.40 -15.20 14.36
N SER A 679 14.13 -15.05 14.74
CA SER A 679 13.54 -13.75 15.07
C SER A 679 14.34 -13.03 16.16
N PRO A 680 14.59 -11.71 16.02
CA PRO A 680 15.29 -10.95 17.04
C PRO A 680 14.38 -10.78 18.26
N GLU A 681 14.96 -10.87 19.45
CA GLU A 681 14.29 -10.70 20.73
C GLU A 681 14.23 -9.21 21.11
N THR A 682 13.36 -8.87 22.07
CA THR A 682 13.37 -7.55 22.72
C THR A 682 14.78 -7.23 23.22
N ASP A 683 15.17 -5.96 23.10
CA ASP A 683 16.50 -5.45 23.42
C ASP A 683 17.64 -5.99 22.54
N GLN A 684 17.37 -6.76 21.47
CA GLN A 684 18.39 -7.04 20.46
C GLN A 684 18.50 -5.91 19.43
N ARG A 685 19.72 -5.68 18.95
CA ARG A 685 20.02 -4.72 17.87
C ARG A 685 20.04 -5.47 16.54
N VAL A 686 19.20 -5.03 15.61
CA VAL A 686 19.15 -5.49 14.22
C VAL A 686 19.96 -4.53 13.35
N ILE A 687 20.78 -5.08 12.47
CA ILE A 687 21.63 -4.34 11.54
C ILE A 687 21.36 -4.86 10.12
N ALA A 688 20.98 -3.98 9.22
CA ALA A 688 20.61 -4.31 7.85
C ALA A 688 21.33 -3.42 6.83
N PRO A 689 22.49 -3.84 6.30
CA PRO A 689 23.11 -3.19 5.16
C PRO A 689 22.51 -3.67 3.83
N PHE A 690 22.36 -2.75 2.89
CA PHE A 690 21.76 -2.99 1.57
C PHE A 690 22.17 -1.94 0.54
N LEU A 691 21.99 -2.24 -0.74
CA LEU A 691 22.01 -1.24 -1.80
C LEU A 691 20.63 -0.62 -1.94
N ARG A 692 20.55 0.69 -2.14
CA ARG A 692 19.30 1.37 -2.49
C ARG A 692 19.44 2.15 -3.78
N TRP A 693 18.33 2.34 -4.48
CA TRP A 693 18.28 3.28 -5.59
C TRP A 693 18.43 4.73 -5.11
N ASN A 694 19.14 5.53 -5.91
CA ASN A 694 19.47 6.92 -5.56
C ASN A 694 18.34 7.91 -5.84
N ARG A 695 17.46 7.61 -6.79
CA ARG A 695 16.36 8.52 -7.12
C ARG A 695 15.24 8.36 -6.09
N ASN A 696 14.50 9.44 -5.86
CA ASN A 696 13.27 9.47 -5.07
C ASN A 696 13.43 9.02 -3.60
N VAL A 697 14.56 9.37 -2.98
CA VAL A 697 14.60 9.46 -1.51
C VAL A 697 13.90 10.76 -1.13
N ILE A 698 12.71 10.63 -0.56
CA ILE A 698 11.92 11.77 -0.10
C ILE A 698 12.39 12.10 1.33
N PRO A 699 12.96 13.29 1.58
CA PRO A 699 13.24 13.72 2.95
C PRO A 699 11.92 13.98 3.68
N CYS A 700 11.87 13.68 4.97
CA CYS A 700 10.70 13.91 5.79
C CYS A 700 11.12 14.40 7.18
N GLY A 701 10.24 15.20 7.80
CA GLY A 701 10.34 15.53 9.22
C GLY A 701 9.41 14.69 10.10
N GLU A 702 8.34 14.16 9.51
CA GLU A 702 7.27 13.39 10.17
C GLU A 702 6.62 12.44 9.16
N ASP A 703 5.90 11.41 9.64
CA ASP A 703 5.24 10.40 8.80
C ASP A 703 4.29 11.01 7.77
N ALA A 704 3.58 12.09 8.13
CA ALA A 704 2.65 12.78 7.23
C ALA A 704 3.34 13.41 5.99
N ALA A 705 4.66 13.60 6.01
CA ALA A 705 5.41 14.09 4.86
C ALA A 705 5.73 12.98 3.83
N CYS A 706 5.41 11.72 4.14
CA CYS A 706 5.67 10.58 3.29
C CYS A 706 4.45 10.14 2.48
N PRO A 707 4.64 9.71 1.21
CA PRO A 707 3.53 9.31 0.37
C PRO A 707 2.97 7.94 0.73
N GLY A 708 1.64 7.81 0.77
CA GLY A 708 0.96 6.54 0.98
C GLY A 708 1.21 5.98 2.39
N ILE A 709 1.65 4.71 2.45
CA ILE A 709 1.92 3.99 3.70
C ILE A 709 3.38 4.11 4.18
N ALA A 710 4.22 4.88 3.47
CA ALA A 710 5.61 5.10 3.83
C ALA A 710 5.70 5.90 5.13
N LYS A 711 6.65 5.55 6.00
CA LYS A 711 6.91 6.23 7.27
C LYS A 711 8.19 7.05 7.20
N CYS A 712 8.32 8.04 8.07
CA CYS A 712 9.52 8.84 8.18
C CYS A 712 10.57 8.14 9.04
N ILE A 713 11.60 7.59 8.40
CA ILE A 713 12.65 6.81 9.04
C ILE A 713 13.98 7.52 8.86
N ALA A 714 14.59 7.94 9.97
CA ALA A 714 15.86 8.67 9.96
C ALA A 714 15.86 9.88 8.99
N GLY A 715 14.75 10.63 8.98
CA GLY A 715 14.57 11.83 8.16
C GLY A 715 14.30 11.57 6.67
N ARG A 716 13.94 10.33 6.30
CA ARG A 716 13.64 9.92 4.92
C ARG A 716 12.44 8.97 4.90
N CYS A 717 11.62 9.07 3.87
CA CYS A 717 10.51 8.15 3.68
C CYS A 717 11.01 6.74 3.39
N GLY A 718 10.46 5.77 4.12
CA GLY A 718 10.74 4.34 4.01
C GLY A 718 9.46 3.53 4.06
#